data_AF-A0A9D7R0A0-F1
#
_entry.id   AF-A0A9D7R0A0-F1
#
_cell.length_a   1.000
_cell.length_b   1.000
_cell.length_c   1.000
_cell.angle_alpha   90.00
_cell.angle_beta   90.00
_cell.angle_gamma   90.00
#
_symmetry.space_group_name_H-M   'P 1'
#
loop_
_entity.id
_entity.type
_entity.pdbx_description
1 polymer ?
#
loop_
_entity_poly.entity_id
_entity_poly.type
_entity_poly.pdbx_seq_one_letter_code
_entity_poly.pdbx_strand_id
1 'polypeptide(L)'
;MNNHLKELRKLIESSSALSEQDVKHISEELANVEEDLQGKDRLLEIENALDEVRTVAMNMKKPEDMLDICRVICRVLEKLNVRDIRNIQTAIFYETKHIHTNYVYFRLADVSLLQDVDYSLQEDVAAFADKMLRGPSEFFTTSFDKAKINEYIKYQDEAGQFVDQYLENADSLNFYFYSFGTGALGLSTYSPLSEEDVVLFKRFRNVFELAYRRFADIEQAIEQAREAQIEVALERVRSRAMAMHSSEDLSSAISVFFQELKSLGVMPWRCGVAQIDEETRTTNLTTTSLKGEGDHAEVIGKLRQEGHPVLDKIFEHWKTQTDYFPVLRGKEIDEYYKVTRPQIAYPDYPVDTVQYGHMIFFKEGFVFAWTEKEMTEEELRIFRRFAGVLSLTYRRFLDLKEAEAQAHKAQIETALERVRARALAMQQPEELKEVEQVLRHEMGLLGVREIETCGIFIRAENTTKAECWYELSNPKDKEKRISDHFELDFNDTSTGREILGFLDSTEEHASLELNGTARKEWIEYFRSNSPSFKGYYGDEIPDITYHLQKFSHGALCVASFNEISEESRELLMRAANVFSLAYSRFKDLTKSRQDLQNLIEEKKRSESLLLNILPEEIALELKQFSRSYARYHDEVTILFADIKGFSGITENLSAEELVSQLDECFRAFDKIVDKHGLEKIKTVGDMYVCACGLPKPVNDNAVKTVRAALDMINFLKGFNAAKQIQDLPAFDFRVGIHTGPVITGVVGQKKFTYDIWGDAVNMAARMEQHGEPGKINISGSTYALVKDKFTCIHRGKIEAKNKGKVDMYFVEG
;
A
#
# COMPACT_ATOMS: atom_id res chain seq x y z
N MET A 1 -77.70 -53.84 -19.57
CA MET A 1 -77.63 -54.76 -20.73
C MET A 1 -77.49 -56.21 -20.30
N ASN A 2 -76.45 -56.64 -19.59
CA ASN A 2 -76.33 -58.06 -19.17
C ASN A 2 -77.52 -58.60 -18.34
N ASN A 3 -78.12 -57.78 -17.47
CA ASN A 3 -79.35 -58.16 -16.75
C ASN A 3 -80.59 -58.20 -17.66
N HIS A 4 -80.66 -57.30 -18.64
CA HIS A 4 -81.76 -57.22 -19.62
C HIS A 4 -81.70 -58.39 -20.60
N LEU A 5 -80.51 -58.78 -21.05
CA LEU A 5 -80.29 -59.95 -21.89
C LEU A 5 -80.63 -61.25 -21.14
N LYS A 6 -80.32 -61.34 -19.84
CA LYS A 6 -80.78 -62.44 -18.97
C LYS A 6 -82.31 -62.49 -18.84
N GLU A 7 -82.98 -61.33 -18.73
CA GLU A 7 -84.44 -61.26 -18.69
C GLU A 7 -85.10 -61.64 -20.01
N LEU A 8 -84.59 -61.16 -21.14
CA LEU A 8 -85.07 -61.49 -22.49
C LEU A 8 -84.91 -62.98 -22.80
N ARG A 9 -83.75 -63.59 -22.45
CA ARG A 9 -83.55 -65.06 -22.58
C ARG A 9 -84.53 -65.85 -21.71
N LYS A 10 -84.76 -65.40 -20.47
CA LYS A 10 -85.71 -66.04 -19.54
C LYS A 10 -87.17 -65.92 -20.02
N LEU A 11 -87.54 -64.80 -20.65
CA LEU A 11 -88.85 -64.60 -21.27
C LEU A 11 -89.07 -65.56 -22.44
N ILE A 12 -88.08 -65.73 -23.33
CA ILE A 12 -88.11 -66.70 -24.43
C ILE A 12 -88.20 -68.15 -23.92
N GLU A 13 -87.45 -68.50 -22.86
CA GLU A 13 -87.49 -69.84 -22.25
C GLU A 13 -88.83 -70.17 -21.57
N SER A 14 -89.62 -69.16 -21.17
CA SER A 14 -90.94 -69.31 -20.53
C SER A 14 -92.14 -69.41 -21.49
N SER A 15 -91.89 -69.63 -22.79
CA SER A 15 -92.80 -69.47 -23.96
C SER A 15 -94.17 -70.14 -23.93
N SER A 16 -94.51 -70.95 -22.93
CA SER A 16 -95.81 -71.65 -22.83
C SER A 16 -97.05 -70.73 -22.71
N ALA A 17 -96.88 -69.41 -22.55
CA ALA A 17 -97.96 -68.45 -22.35
C ALA A 17 -97.91 -67.20 -23.28
N LEU A 18 -96.99 -67.15 -24.26
CA LEU A 18 -96.78 -65.98 -25.14
C LEU A 18 -97.27 -66.25 -26.57
N SER A 19 -97.74 -65.22 -27.28
CA SER A 19 -98.16 -65.36 -28.69
C SER A 19 -96.94 -65.45 -29.63
N GLU A 20 -97.09 -66.03 -30.83
CA GLU A 20 -96.01 -66.10 -31.83
C GLU A 20 -95.45 -64.70 -32.20
N GLN A 21 -96.28 -63.66 -32.16
CA GLN A 21 -95.84 -62.28 -32.40
C GLN A 21 -94.93 -61.76 -31.28
N ASP A 22 -95.24 -62.09 -30.03
CA ASP A 22 -94.44 -61.66 -28.87
C ASP A 22 -93.07 -62.34 -28.86
N VAL A 23 -93.01 -63.65 -29.18
CA VAL A 23 -91.73 -64.38 -29.27
C VAL A 23 -90.84 -63.83 -30.37
N LYS A 24 -91.41 -63.44 -31.52
CA LYS A 24 -90.65 -62.84 -32.62
C LYS A 24 -90.08 -61.48 -32.24
N HIS A 25 -90.88 -60.63 -31.58
CA HIS A 25 -90.44 -59.31 -31.13
C HIS A 25 -89.31 -59.41 -30.09
N ILE A 26 -89.45 -60.29 -29.09
CA ILE A 26 -88.42 -60.52 -28.06
C ILE A 26 -87.14 -61.11 -28.67
N SER A 27 -87.23 -61.94 -29.72
CA SER A 27 -86.05 -62.50 -30.41
C SER A 27 -85.30 -61.45 -31.23
N GLU A 28 -86.02 -60.54 -31.91
CA GLU A 28 -85.42 -59.40 -32.61
C GLU A 28 -84.75 -58.44 -31.61
N GLU A 29 -85.38 -58.18 -30.45
CA GLU A 29 -84.80 -57.38 -29.37
C GLU A 29 -83.57 -58.06 -28.75
N LEU A 30 -83.60 -59.39 -28.54
CA LEU A 30 -82.45 -60.16 -28.05
C LEU A 30 -81.27 -60.06 -29.03
N ALA A 31 -81.50 -60.25 -30.32
CA ALA A 31 -80.46 -60.16 -31.35
C ALA A 31 -79.82 -58.77 -31.39
N ASN A 32 -80.62 -57.70 -31.31
CA ASN A 32 -80.11 -56.33 -31.25
C ASN A 32 -79.30 -56.07 -29.98
N VAL A 33 -79.75 -56.55 -28.81
CA VAL A 33 -79.01 -56.38 -27.54
C VAL A 33 -77.72 -57.22 -27.52
N GLU A 34 -77.69 -58.39 -28.18
CA GLU A 34 -76.50 -59.22 -28.36
C GLU A 34 -75.48 -58.56 -29.31
N GLU A 35 -75.92 -57.99 -30.42
CA GLU A 35 -75.09 -57.22 -31.35
C GLU A 35 -74.51 -55.96 -30.69
N ASP A 36 -75.32 -55.21 -29.94
CA ASP A 36 -74.87 -54.04 -29.17
C ASP A 36 -73.86 -54.42 -28.07
N LEU A 37 -74.01 -55.59 -27.44
CA LEU A 37 -73.07 -56.09 -26.43
C LEU A 37 -71.75 -56.51 -27.05
N GLN A 38 -71.77 -57.23 -28.17
CA GLN A 38 -70.54 -57.58 -28.92
C GLN A 38 -69.80 -56.33 -29.41
N GLY A 39 -70.53 -55.32 -29.90
CA GLY A 39 -69.96 -54.02 -30.26
C GLY A 39 -69.31 -53.30 -29.07
N LYS A 40 -69.93 -53.35 -27.88
CA LYS A 40 -69.37 -52.77 -26.64
C LYS A 40 -68.17 -53.54 -26.11
N ASP A 41 -68.18 -54.86 -26.16
CA ASP A 41 -67.06 -55.70 -25.75
C ASP A 41 -65.85 -55.43 -26.64
N ARG A 42 -66.06 -55.30 -27.95
CA ARG A 42 -64.99 -54.93 -28.90
C ARG A 42 -64.44 -53.52 -28.66
N LEU A 43 -65.30 -52.55 -28.34
CA LEU A 43 -64.85 -51.20 -27.97
C LEU A 43 -64.05 -51.20 -26.67
N LEU A 44 -64.43 -52.03 -25.69
CA LEU A 44 -63.70 -52.18 -24.43
C LEU A 44 -62.33 -52.83 -24.63
N GLU A 45 -62.23 -53.85 -25.50
CA GLU A 45 -60.95 -54.44 -25.92
C GLU A 45 -60.02 -53.37 -26.52
N ILE A 46 -60.53 -52.54 -27.42
CA ILE A 46 -59.77 -51.44 -28.04
C ILE A 46 -59.32 -50.43 -26.98
N GLU A 47 -60.16 -50.05 -26.02
CA GLU A 47 -59.76 -49.10 -24.99
C GLU A 47 -58.71 -49.67 -24.03
N ASN A 48 -58.85 -50.94 -23.60
CA ASN A 48 -57.83 -51.63 -22.80
C ASN A 48 -56.48 -51.71 -23.54
N ALA A 49 -56.54 -51.97 -24.84
CA ALA A 49 -55.39 -51.95 -25.75
C ALA A 49 -54.69 -50.58 -25.79
N LEU A 50 -55.47 -49.51 -25.90
CA LEU A 50 -54.96 -48.14 -25.88
C LEU A 50 -54.36 -47.77 -24.50
N ASP A 51 -54.96 -48.22 -23.40
CA ASP A 51 -54.44 -48.03 -22.04
C ASP A 51 -53.10 -48.73 -21.80
N GLU A 52 -52.88 -49.89 -22.42
CA GLU A 52 -51.58 -50.58 -22.38
C GLU A 52 -50.47 -49.71 -23.01
N VAL A 53 -50.77 -49.04 -24.13
CA VAL A 53 -49.84 -48.09 -24.77
C VAL A 53 -49.60 -46.85 -23.90
N ARG A 54 -50.66 -46.28 -23.30
CA ARG A 54 -50.54 -45.13 -22.36
C ARG A 54 -49.65 -45.47 -21.17
N THR A 55 -49.80 -46.67 -20.63
CA THR A 55 -49.03 -47.12 -19.46
C THR A 55 -47.54 -47.21 -19.77
N VAL A 56 -47.17 -47.72 -20.94
CA VAL A 56 -45.76 -47.80 -21.35
C VAL A 56 -45.20 -46.40 -21.64
N ALA A 57 -45.98 -45.55 -22.29
CA ALA A 57 -45.64 -44.15 -22.54
C ALA A 57 -45.36 -43.35 -21.25
N MET A 58 -46.20 -43.51 -20.22
CA MET A 58 -46.01 -42.84 -18.93
C MET A 58 -44.75 -43.30 -18.18
N ASN A 59 -44.24 -44.50 -18.50
CA ASN A 59 -43.06 -45.07 -17.85
C ASN A 59 -41.74 -44.77 -18.59
N MET A 60 -41.77 -44.01 -19.69
CA MET A 60 -40.56 -43.57 -20.38
C MET A 60 -39.65 -42.73 -19.47
N LYS A 61 -38.36 -43.06 -19.49
CA LYS A 61 -37.28 -42.41 -18.74
C LYS A 61 -36.21 -41.81 -19.64
N LYS A 62 -36.03 -42.36 -20.84
CA LYS A 62 -35.04 -41.90 -21.83
C LYS A 62 -35.64 -41.95 -23.25
N PRO A 63 -35.07 -41.19 -24.20
CA PRO A 63 -35.57 -41.14 -25.59
C PRO A 63 -35.72 -42.53 -26.24
N GLU A 64 -34.80 -43.45 -25.96
CA GLU A 64 -34.76 -44.79 -26.55
C GLU A 64 -35.94 -45.69 -26.12
N ASP A 65 -36.62 -45.36 -25.03
CA ASP A 65 -37.81 -46.11 -24.56
C ASP A 65 -38.97 -45.98 -25.57
N MET A 66 -38.89 -45.08 -26.55
CA MET A 66 -39.82 -44.99 -27.68
C MET A 66 -39.89 -46.29 -28.50
N LEU A 67 -38.81 -47.09 -28.51
CA LEU A 67 -38.78 -48.40 -29.15
C LEU A 67 -39.75 -49.39 -28.49
N ASP A 68 -39.89 -49.34 -27.17
CA ASP A 68 -40.81 -50.19 -26.43
C ASP A 68 -42.26 -49.84 -26.75
N ILE A 69 -42.55 -48.56 -27.03
CA ILE A 69 -43.87 -48.11 -27.47
C ILE A 69 -44.21 -48.68 -28.84
N CYS A 70 -43.27 -48.59 -29.80
CA CYS A 70 -43.47 -49.17 -31.13
C CYS A 70 -43.76 -50.68 -31.05
N ARG A 71 -43.02 -51.39 -30.19
CA ARG A 71 -43.24 -52.83 -29.93
C ARG A 71 -44.60 -53.12 -29.32
N VAL A 72 -45.02 -52.34 -28.32
CA VAL A 72 -46.29 -52.53 -27.63
C VAL A 72 -47.46 -52.24 -28.56
N ILE A 73 -47.41 -51.17 -29.36
CA ILE A 73 -48.42 -50.86 -30.37
C ILE A 73 -48.56 -52.04 -31.34
N CYS A 74 -47.44 -52.58 -31.85
CA CYS A 74 -47.47 -53.71 -32.77
C CYS A 74 -48.19 -54.93 -32.17
N ARG A 75 -47.76 -55.36 -30.97
CA ARG A 75 -48.35 -56.48 -30.24
C ARG A 75 -49.84 -56.30 -29.97
N VAL A 76 -50.26 -55.08 -29.63
CA VAL A 76 -51.66 -54.77 -29.32
C VAL A 76 -52.52 -54.76 -30.59
N LEU A 77 -52.01 -54.22 -31.70
CA LEU A 77 -52.70 -54.29 -33.00
C LEU A 77 -52.90 -55.75 -33.44
N GLU A 78 -51.92 -56.63 -33.22
CA GLU A 78 -52.07 -58.07 -33.47
C GLU A 78 -53.16 -58.72 -32.61
N LYS A 79 -53.23 -58.39 -31.31
CA LYS A 79 -54.32 -58.86 -30.42
C LYS A 79 -55.70 -58.41 -30.93
N LEU A 80 -55.75 -57.27 -31.62
CA LEU A 80 -56.95 -56.74 -32.25
C LEU A 80 -57.16 -57.28 -33.68
N ASN A 81 -56.47 -58.36 -34.08
CA ASN A 81 -56.58 -59.03 -35.38
C ASN A 81 -56.09 -58.22 -36.60
N VAL A 82 -55.29 -57.16 -36.41
CA VAL A 82 -54.59 -56.53 -37.53
C VAL A 82 -53.48 -57.48 -37.99
N ARG A 83 -53.52 -57.90 -39.27
CA ARG A 83 -52.61 -58.90 -39.84
C ARG A 83 -51.54 -58.27 -40.73
N ASP A 84 -50.54 -59.06 -41.10
CA ASP A 84 -49.49 -58.71 -42.05
C ASP A 84 -48.69 -57.44 -41.71
N ILE A 85 -48.58 -57.11 -40.41
CA ILE A 85 -47.77 -55.99 -39.93
C ILE A 85 -46.30 -56.28 -40.22
N ARG A 86 -45.66 -55.39 -40.98
CA ARG A 86 -44.21 -55.36 -41.18
C ARG A 86 -43.52 -54.67 -40.01
N ASN A 87 -43.87 -53.41 -39.76
CA ASN A 87 -43.28 -52.64 -38.67
C ASN A 87 -44.21 -51.55 -38.13
N ILE A 88 -43.93 -51.13 -36.90
CA ILE A 88 -44.41 -49.89 -36.30
C ILE A 88 -43.21 -48.98 -36.09
N GLN A 89 -43.35 -47.69 -36.40
CA GLN A 89 -42.26 -46.75 -36.31
C GLN A 89 -42.69 -45.36 -35.87
N THR A 90 -41.77 -44.62 -35.26
CA THR A 90 -41.91 -43.20 -34.93
C THR A 90 -40.78 -42.43 -35.59
N ALA A 91 -41.11 -41.59 -36.56
CA ALA A 91 -40.17 -40.71 -37.22
C ALA A 91 -40.20 -39.31 -36.57
N ILE A 92 -39.05 -38.81 -36.13
CA ILE A 92 -38.90 -37.46 -35.57
C ILE A 92 -38.03 -36.65 -36.53
N PHE A 93 -38.56 -35.55 -37.04
CA PHE A 93 -37.90 -34.77 -38.10
C PHE A 93 -37.02 -33.66 -37.53
N TYR A 94 -35.82 -33.54 -38.07
CA TYR A 94 -34.88 -32.45 -37.80
C TYR A 94 -34.63 -31.66 -39.09
N GLU A 95 -35.50 -30.67 -39.33
CA GLU A 95 -35.56 -29.93 -40.59
C GLU A 95 -34.21 -29.31 -41.00
N THR A 96 -33.46 -28.76 -40.04
CA THR A 96 -32.17 -28.09 -40.29
C THR A 96 -31.08 -29.05 -40.74
N LYS A 97 -31.20 -30.34 -40.41
CA LYS A 97 -30.24 -31.39 -40.74
C LYS A 97 -30.69 -32.23 -41.94
N HIS A 98 -31.92 -32.05 -42.44
CA HIS A 98 -32.56 -32.90 -43.45
C HIS A 98 -32.60 -34.40 -43.07
N ILE A 99 -32.59 -34.71 -41.78
CA ILE A 99 -32.68 -36.08 -41.26
C ILE A 99 -33.95 -36.28 -40.46
N HIS A 100 -34.46 -37.51 -40.43
CA HIS A 100 -35.38 -37.94 -39.40
C HIS A 100 -34.81 -39.12 -38.62
N THR A 101 -34.90 -39.05 -37.30
CA THR A 101 -34.56 -40.17 -36.43
C THR A 101 -35.77 -41.08 -36.33
N ASN A 102 -35.60 -42.33 -36.71
CA ASN A 102 -36.66 -43.32 -36.78
C ASN A 102 -36.49 -44.38 -35.67
N TYR A 103 -37.47 -44.44 -34.78
CA TYR A 103 -37.60 -45.48 -33.76
C TYR A 103 -38.51 -46.56 -34.33
N VAL A 104 -37.98 -47.72 -34.73
CA VAL A 104 -38.74 -48.73 -35.47
C VAL A 104 -38.68 -50.10 -34.79
N TYR A 105 -39.80 -50.81 -34.80
CA TYR A 105 -39.90 -52.22 -34.42
C TYR A 105 -40.41 -53.05 -35.59
N PHE A 106 -39.60 -54.00 -36.05
CA PHE A 106 -39.95 -54.95 -37.11
C PHE A 106 -40.54 -56.23 -36.53
N ARG A 107 -41.74 -56.59 -36.98
CA ARG A 107 -42.54 -57.65 -36.35
C ARG A 107 -42.02 -59.05 -36.63
N LEU A 108 -41.76 -59.40 -37.90
CA LEU A 108 -41.33 -60.76 -38.27
C LEU A 108 -39.87 -61.02 -37.86
N ALA A 109 -39.03 -59.99 -37.91
CA ALA A 109 -37.63 -60.08 -37.49
C ALA A 109 -37.47 -60.00 -35.95
N ASP A 110 -38.47 -59.48 -35.23
CA ASP A 110 -38.43 -59.18 -33.79
C ASP A 110 -37.25 -58.29 -33.38
N VAL A 111 -37.00 -57.23 -34.16
CA VAL A 111 -35.88 -56.29 -33.94
C VAL A 111 -36.40 -54.87 -33.74
N SER A 112 -35.89 -54.20 -32.71
CA SER A 112 -36.06 -52.75 -32.49
C SER A 112 -34.79 -52.00 -32.87
N LEU A 113 -34.90 -50.93 -33.65
CA LEU A 113 -33.77 -50.17 -34.16
C LEU A 113 -34.01 -48.67 -34.03
N LEU A 114 -32.94 -47.94 -33.77
CA LEU A 114 -32.86 -46.48 -33.88
C LEU A 114 -31.99 -46.15 -35.09
N GLN A 115 -32.53 -45.42 -36.05
CA GLN A 115 -31.84 -45.12 -37.30
C GLN A 115 -32.08 -43.67 -37.72
N ASP A 116 -31.01 -42.95 -38.05
CA ASP A 116 -31.11 -41.65 -38.70
C ASP A 116 -31.21 -41.84 -40.20
N VAL A 117 -32.22 -41.22 -40.80
CA VAL A 117 -32.50 -41.32 -42.23
C VAL A 117 -32.46 -39.92 -42.82
N ASP A 118 -31.51 -39.69 -43.71
CA ASP A 118 -31.51 -38.52 -44.59
C ASP A 118 -32.64 -38.67 -45.61
N TYR A 119 -33.71 -37.90 -45.41
CA TYR A 119 -34.90 -37.98 -46.25
C TYR A 119 -34.76 -37.20 -47.55
N SER A 120 -33.65 -36.48 -47.77
CA SER A 120 -33.39 -35.77 -49.03
C SER A 120 -32.89 -36.70 -50.15
N LEU A 121 -32.48 -37.93 -49.81
CA LEU A 121 -31.81 -38.84 -50.73
C LEU A 121 -32.74 -39.62 -51.68
N GLN A 122 -34.05 -39.69 -51.41
CA GLN A 122 -35.01 -40.46 -52.23
C GLN A 122 -36.36 -39.73 -52.30
N GLU A 123 -36.95 -39.68 -53.50
CA GLU A 123 -38.12 -38.83 -53.79
C GLU A 123 -39.37 -39.21 -52.98
N ASP A 124 -39.67 -40.51 -52.80
CA ASP A 124 -40.83 -40.95 -52.03
C ASP A 124 -40.65 -40.66 -50.51
N VAL A 125 -39.43 -40.76 -49.98
CA VAL A 125 -39.10 -40.44 -48.57
C VAL A 125 -39.14 -38.92 -48.34
N ALA A 126 -38.65 -38.12 -49.29
CA ALA A 126 -38.77 -36.66 -49.25
C ALA A 126 -40.24 -36.21 -49.27
N ALA A 127 -41.05 -36.78 -50.16
CA ALA A 127 -42.49 -36.49 -50.25
C ALA A 127 -43.25 -36.87 -48.97
N PHE A 128 -42.84 -37.96 -48.31
CA PHE A 128 -43.33 -38.33 -46.98
C PHE A 128 -42.98 -37.24 -45.94
N ALA A 129 -41.70 -36.84 -45.85
CA ALA A 129 -41.25 -35.84 -44.89
C ALA A 129 -41.97 -34.49 -45.10
N ASP A 130 -42.05 -34.02 -46.34
CA ASP A 130 -42.75 -32.79 -46.72
C ASP A 130 -44.22 -32.81 -46.30
N LYS A 131 -44.88 -33.97 -46.41
CA LYS A 131 -46.29 -34.08 -46.02
C LYS A 131 -46.45 -34.11 -44.50
N MET A 132 -45.56 -34.77 -43.76
CA MET A 132 -45.63 -34.83 -42.30
C MET A 132 -45.36 -33.48 -41.64
N LEU A 133 -44.47 -32.67 -42.22
CA LEU A 133 -44.08 -31.35 -41.72
C LEU A 133 -45.11 -30.24 -41.97
N ARG A 134 -46.15 -30.47 -42.80
CA ARG A 134 -47.21 -29.46 -43.06
C ARG A 134 -48.03 -29.10 -41.83
N GLY A 135 -48.17 -30.03 -40.88
CA GLY A 135 -48.88 -29.77 -39.65
C GLY A 135 -49.35 -31.03 -38.91
N PRO A 136 -49.82 -30.87 -37.67
CA PRO A 136 -50.34 -31.98 -36.88
C PRO A 136 -51.63 -32.52 -37.51
N SER A 137 -51.75 -33.85 -37.58
CA SER A 137 -52.93 -34.60 -38.09
C SER A 137 -52.95 -34.85 -39.59
N GLU A 138 -51.88 -34.51 -40.29
CA GLU A 138 -51.67 -34.98 -41.67
C GLU A 138 -51.61 -36.51 -41.72
N PHE A 139 -52.24 -37.08 -42.75
CA PHE A 139 -52.25 -38.52 -42.99
C PHE A 139 -51.64 -38.81 -44.35
N PHE A 140 -50.59 -39.63 -44.36
CA PHE A 140 -49.94 -40.11 -45.58
C PHE A 140 -50.12 -41.61 -45.71
N THR A 141 -50.53 -42.03 -46.90
CA THR A 141 -50.62 -43.44 -47.27
C THR A 141 -50.06 -43.61 -48.66
N THR A 142 -49.26 -44.66 -48.86
CA THR A 142 -48.73 -45.05 -50.17
C THR A 142 -48.54 -46.56 -50.20
N SER A 143 -48.56 -47.13 -51.40
CA SER A 143 -48.40 -48.56 -51.63
C SER A 143 -47.36 -48.79 -52.72
N PHE A 144 -46.43 -49.70 -52.45
CA PHE A 144 -45.41 -50.12 -53.39
C PHE A 144 -45.78 -51.50 -53.93
N ASP A 145 -45.70 -51.62 -55.26
CA ASP A 145 -45.74 -52.90 -55.94
C ASP A 145 -44.36 -53.57 -55.91
N LYS A 146 -44.24 -54.76 -56.49
CA LYS A 146 -42.99 -55.52 -56.48
C LYS A 146 -41.79 -54.75 -57.07
N ALA A 147 -42.02 -53.93 -58.10
CA ALA A 147 -40.95 -53.15 -58.73
C ALA A 147 -40.43 -52.07 -57.78
N LYS A 148 -41.34 -51.28 -57.18
CA LYS A 148 -40.99 -50.27 -56.19
C LYS A 148 -40.39 -50.85 -54.91
N ILE A 149 -40.83 -52.03 -54.47
CA ILE A 149 -40.22 -52.72 -53.30
C ILE A 149 -38.74 -52.99 -53.54
N ASN A 150 -38.36 -53.46 -54.74
CA ASN A 150 -36.96 -53.74 -55.06
C ASN A 150 -36.11 -52.47 -55.09
N GLU A 151 -36.65 -51.36 -55.61
CA GLU A 151 -35.99 -50.05 -55.56
C GLU A 151 -35.80 -49.56 -54.12
N TYR A 152 -36.83 -49.75 -53.28
CA TYR A 152 -36.76 -49.38 -51.86
C TYR A 152 -35.73 -50.21 -51.09
N ILE A 153 -35.66 -51.53 -51.29
CA ILE A 153 -34.63 -52.39 -50.70
C ILE A 153 -33.22 -51.89 -51.05
N LYS A 154 -32.99 -51.54 -52.32
CA LYS A 154 -31.69 -51.04 -52.79
C LYS A 154 -31.31 -49.72 -52.11
N TYR A 155 -32.26 -48.78 -51.98
CA TYR A 155 -32.04 -47.54 -51.25
C TYR A 155 -31.68 -47.79 -49.79
N GLN A 156 -32.37 -48.71 -49.12
CA GLN A 156 -32.07 -49.04 -47.72
C GLN A 156 -30.64 -49.58 -47.57
N ASP A 157 -30.18 -50.45 -48.48
CA ASP A 157 -28.82 -50.98 -48.47
C ASP A 157 -27.76 -49.89 -48.72
N GLU A 158 -27.97 -49.04 -49.74
CA GLU A 158 -27.06 -47.93 -50.07
C GLU A 158 -26.99 -46.87 -48.96
N ALA A 159 -28.09 -46.65 -48.24
CA ALA A 159 -28.18 -45.73 -47.11
C ALA A 159 -27.69 -46.33 -45.78
N GLY A 160 -27.21 -47.58 -45.78
CA GLY A 160 -26.76 -48.28 -44.56
C GLY A 160 -27.90 -48.54 -43.56
N GLN A 161 -29.15 -48.56 -44.01
CA GLN A 161 -30.33 -48.86 -43.20
C GLN A 161 -30.52 -50.37 -43.04
N PHE A 162 -31.40 -50.74 -42.11
CA PHE A 162 -31.74 -52.15 -41.94
C PHE A 162 -32.63 -52.63 -43.10
N VAL A 163 -32.14 -53.63 -43.82
CA VAL A 163 -32.85 -54.28 -44.92
C VAL A 163 -33.67 -55.44 -44.37
N ASP A 164 -34.99 -55.34 -44.47
CA ASP A 164 -35.93 -56.36 -44.02
C ASP A 164 -35.99 -57.53 -45.02
N GLN A 165 -35.38 -58.66 -44.66
CA GLN A 165 -35.32 -59.88 -45.48
C GLN A 165 -36.68 -60.40 -45.95
N TYR A 166 -37.78 -60.07 -45.25
CA TYR A 166 -39.12 -60.53 -45.63
C TYR A 166 -39.70 -59.76 -46.83
N LEU A 167 -39.14 -58.59 -47.19
CA LEU A 167 -39.55 -57.83 -48.37
C LEU A 167 -39.22 -58.52 -49.71
N GLU A 168 -38.19 -59.37 -49.74
CA GLU A 168 -37.79 -60.11 -50.94
C GLU A 168 -38.91 -61.00 -51.48
N ASN A 169 -39.80 -61.46 -50.60
CA ASN A 169 -40.93 -62.34 -50.94
C ASN A 169 -42.29 -61.63 -50.88
N ALA A 170 -42.33 -60.33 -50.57
CA ALA A 170 -43.57 -59.56 -50.49
C ALA A 170 -44.07 -59.14 -51.89
N ASP A 171 -45.38 -59.25 -52.12
CA ASP A 171 -46.04 -58.78 -53.36
C ASP A 171 -46.45 -57.32 -53.28
N SER A 172 -46.68 -56.80 -52.06
CA SER A 172 -47.00 -55.40 -51.81
C SER A 172 -46.38 -54.90 -50.51
N LEU A 173 -46.14 -53.59 -50.42
CA LEU A 173 -45.72 -52.92 -49.20
C LEU A 173 -46.53 -51.64 -49.04
N ASN A 174 -47.29 -51.54 -47.97
CA ASN A 174 -48.23 -50.45 -47.74
C ASN A 174 -47.78 -49.66 -46.52
N PHE A 175 -47.83 -48.34 -46.61
CA PHE A 175 -47.41 -47.42 -45.56
C PHE A 175 -48.57 -46.56 -45.11
N TYR A 176 -48.69 -46.38 -43.79
CA TYR A 176 -49.69 -45.56 -43.14
C TYR A 176 -49.01 -44.69 -42.09
N PHE A 177 -49.02 -43.37 -42.26
CA PHE A 177 -48.38 -42.43 -41.35
C PHE A 177 -49.32 -41.32 -40.92
N TYR A 178 -49.38 -41.09 -39.62
CA TYR A 178 -50.10 -39.96 -39.04
C TYR A 178 -49.12 -38.99 -38.38
N SER A 179 -49.12 -37.74 -38.85
CA SER A 179 -48.33 -36.67 -38.28
C SER A 179 -48.87 -36.23 -36.92
N PHE A 180 -47.96 -35.93 -36.01
CA PHE A 180 -48.21 -35.18 -34.78
C PHE A 180 -47.49 -33.82 -34.78
N GLY A 181 -47.10 -33.32 -35.96
CA GLY A 181 -46.50 -32.00 -36.18
C GLY A 181 -44.99 -32.09 -36.39
N THR A 182 -44.25 -32.40 -35.34
CA THR A 182 -42.78 -32.51 -35.32
C THR A 182 -42.27 -33.93 -35.61
N GLY A 183 -43.17 -34.84 -35.96
CA GLY A 183 -42.90 -36.24 -36.22
C GLY A 183 -44.14 -36.98 -36.69
N ALA A 184 -44.01 -38.28 -36.95
CA ALA A 184 -45.09 -39.14 -37.41
C ALA A 184 -45.05 -40.53 -36.78
N LEU A 185 -46.23 -41.05 -36.44
CA LEU A 185 -46.42 -42.47 -36.11
C LEU A 185 -46.75 -43.22 -37.40
N GLY A 186 -45.95 -44.25 -37.70
CA GLY A 186 -46.03 -45.05 -38.91
C GLY A 186 -46.34 -46.52 -38.65
N LEU A 187 -47.09 -47.11 -39.55
CA LEU A 187 -47.33 -48.55 -39.67
C LEU A 187 -47.06 -48.94 -41.12
N SER A 188 -46.29 -50.01 -41.35
CA SER A 188 -46.20 -50.65 -42.65
C SER A 188 -46.68 -52.09 -42.63
N THR A 189 -47.29 -52.55 -43.72
CA THR A 189 -47.90 -53.88 -43.85
C THR A 189 -47.60 -54.51 -45.21
N TYR A 190 -47.55 -55.85 -45.26
CA TYR A 190 -47.35 -56.61 -46.51
C TYR A 190 -48.65 -56.76 -47.35
N SER A 191 -49.80 -56.50 -46.73
CA SER A 191 -51.12 -56.46 -47.36
C SER A 191 -51.84 -55.13 -47.01
N PRO A 192 -52.68 -54.55 -47.89
CA PRO A 192 -53.41 -53.33 -47.56
C PRO A 192 -54.32 -53.50 -46.34
N LEU A 193 -54.34 -52.51 -45.44
CA LEU A 193 -55.25 -52.47 -44.30
C LEU A 193 -56.71 -52.30 -44.75
N SER A 194 -57.63 -52.89 -43.99
CA SER A 194 -59.06 -52.60 -44.14
C SER A 194 -59.37 -51.16 -43.69
N GLU A 195 -60.50 -50.60 -44.13
CA GLU A 195 -60.93 -49.27 -43.69
C GLU A 195 -61.10 -49.20 -42.16
N GLU A 196 -61.59 -50.29 -41.55
CA GLU A 196 -61.73 -50.41 -40.09
C GLU A 196 -60.37 -50.36 -39.38
N ASP A 197 -59.35 -51.04 -39.91
CA ASP A 197 -58.01 -51.06 -39.34
C ASP A 197 -57.29 -49.72 -39.48
N VAL A 198 -57.52 -48.98 -40.57
CA VAL A 198 -57.01 -47.61 -40.74
C VAL A 198 -57.63 -46.68 -39.68
N VAL A 199 -58.94 -46.78 -39.44
CA VAL A 199 -59.63 -46.03 -38.39
C VAL A 199 -59.13 -46.43 -37.00
N LEU A 200 -58.88 -47.73 -36.77
CA LEU A 200 -58.29 -48.23 -35.54
C LEU A 200 -56.90 -47.64 -35.30
N PHE A 201 -56.01 -47.67 -36.30
CA PHE A 201 -54.65 -47.12 -36.20
C PHE A 201 -54.65 -45.61 -35.92
N LYS A 202 -55.61 -44.86 -36.47
CA LYS A 202 -55.81 -43.44 -36.11
C LYS A 202 -56.04 -43.23 -34.61
N ARG A 203 -56.75 -44.16 -33.94
CA ARG A 203 -56.95 -44.09 -32.47
C ARG A 203 -55.63 -44.26 -31.71
N PHE A 204 -54.75 -45.14 -32.17
CA PHE A 204 -53.41 -45.31 -31.60
C PHE A 204 -52.58 -44.04 -31.72
N ARG A 205 -52.62 -43.34 -32.87
CA ARG A 205 -51.95 -42.05 -33.00
C ARG A 205 -52.44 -41.01 -31.99
N ASN A 206 -53.75 -40.91 -31.75
CA ASN A 206 -54.27 -39.94 -30.77
C ASN A 206 -53.79 -40.23 -29.35
N VAL A 207 -53.58 -41.50 -29.02
CA VAL A 207 -53.01 -41.92 -27.74
C VAL A 207 -51.49 -41.75 -27.70
N PHE A 208 -50.83 -41.98 -28.83
CA PHE A 208 -49.40 -41.79 -28.99
C PHE A 208 -48.97 -40.33 -28.85
N GLU A 209 -49.84 -39.35 -29.11
CA GLU A 209 -49.54 -37.94 -28.86
C GLU A 209 -49.10 -37.69 -27.40
N LEU A 210 -49.65 -38.43 -26.43
CA LEU A 210 -49.22 -38.37 -25.03
C LEU A 210 -47.79 -38.92 -24.84
N ALA A 211 -47.45 -40.01 -25.53
CA ALA A 211 -46.11 -40.58 -25.54
C ALA A 211 -45.08 -39.62 -26.12
N TYR A 212 -45.42 -38.99 -27.25
CA TYR A 212 -44.54 -38.01 -27.88
C TYR A 212 -44.31 -36.77 -27.01
N ARG A 213 -45.35 -36.27 -26.33
CA ARG A 213 -45.17 -35.17 -25.35
C ARG A 213 -44.19 -35.58 -24.26
N ARG A 214 -44.31 -36.80 -23.71
CA ARG A 214 -43.38 -37.31 -22.70
C ARG A 214 -41.94 -37.40 -23.23
N PHE A 215 -41.77 -37.85 -24.46
CA PHE A 215 -40.47 -37.85 -25.14
C PHE A 215 -39.88 -36.44 -25.26
N ALA A 216 -40.69 -35.48 -25.73
CA ALA A 216 -40.25 -34.08 -25.88
C ALA A 216 -39.88 -33.45 -24.53
N ASP A 217 -40.64 -33.74 -23.47
CA ASP A 217 -40.32 -33.31 -22.11
C ASP A 217 -38.98 -33.89 -21.62
N ILE A 218 -38.66 -35.15 -21.96
CA ILE A 218 -37.39 -35.80 -21.60
C ILE A 218 -36.22 -35.16 -22.35
N GLU A 219 -36.33 -34.97 -23.67
CA GLU A 219 -35.32 -34.27 -24.49
C GLU A 219 -35.07 -32.86 -23.97
N GLN A 220 -36.14 -32.12 -23.69
CA GLN A 220 -36.02 -30.78 -23.12
C GLN A 220 -35.37 -30.80 -21.74
N ALA A 221 -35.69 -31.78 -20.88
CA ALA A 221 -35.06 -31.93 -19.58
C ALA A 221 -33.56 -32.27 -19.67
N ILE A 222 -33.15 -33.06 -20.67
CA ILE A 222 -31.73 -33.36 -20.93
C ILE A 222 -30.98 -32.10 -21.36
N GLU A 223 -31.52 -31.34 -22.31
CA GLU A 223 -30.93 -30.07 -22.76
C GLU A 223 -30.86 -29.04 -21.62
N GLN A 224 -31.94 -28.91 -20.83
CA GLN A 224 -31.94 -28.04 -19.64
C GLN A 224 -30.93 -28.49 -18.59
N ALA A 225 -30.78 -29.79 -18.35
CA ALA A 225 -29.78 -30.31 -17.42
C ALA A 225 -28.36 -30.01 -17.92
N ARG A 226 -28.12 -30.13 -19.23
CA ARG A 226 -26.83 -29.79 -19.86
C ARG A 226 -26.51 -28.30 -19.73
N GLU A 227 -27.47 -27.43 -20.04
CA GLU A 227 -27.31 -25.98 -19.89
C GLU A 227 -27.10 -25.57 -18.42
N ALA A 228 -27.81 -26.20 -17.48
CA ALA A 228 -27.62 -25.99 -16.05
C ALA A 228 -26.21 -26.42 -15.57
N GLN A 229 -25.67 -27.53 -16.09
CA GLN A 229 -24.29 -27.95 -15.82
C GLN A 229 -23.28 -26.90 -16.29
N ILE A 230 -23.48 -26.33 -17.48
CA ILE A 230 -22.61 -25.27 -18.03
C ILE A 230 -22.66 -24.02 -17.14
N GLU A 231 -23.85 -23.58 -16.70
CA GLU A 231 -23.97 -22.41 -15.81
C GLU A 231 -23.36 -22.66 -14.43
N VAL A 232 -23.53 -23.85 -13.84
CA VAL A 232 -22.86 -24.20 -12.57
C VAL A 232 -21.34 -24.12 -12.71
N ALA A 233 -20.79 -24.63 -13.82
CA ALA A 233 -19.36 -24.61 -14.09
C ALA A 233 -18.84 -23.17 -14.29
N LEU A 234 -19.57 -22.33 -15.06
CA LEU A 234 -19.27 -20.90 -15.21
C LEU A 234 -19.30 -20.16 -13.86
N GLU A 235 -20.28 -20.44 -13.02
CA GLU A 235 -20.42 -19.79 -11.72
C GLU A 235 -19.31 -20.18 -10.73
N ARG A 236 -18.78 -21.40 -10.81
CA ARG A 236 -17.59 -21.79 -10.03
C ARG A 236 -16.36 -20.98 -10.43
N VAL A 237 -16.15 -20.77 -11.73
CA VAL A 237 -15.06 -19.90 -12.22
C VAL A 237 -15.27 -18.46 -11.75
N ARG A 238 -16.48 -17.91 -11.89
CA ARG A 238 -16.82 -16.56 -11.38
C ARG A 238 -16.59 -16.44 -9.89
N SER A 239 -17.02 -17.42 -9.10
CA SER A 239 -16.86 -17.44 -7.65
C SER A 239 -15.39 -17.47 -7.26
N ARG A 240 -14.55 -18.28 -7.93
CA ARG A 240 -13.10 -18.30 -7.67
C ARG A 240 -12.45 -16.95 -8.01
N ALA A 241 -12.83 -16.35 -9.14
CA ALA A 241 -12.39 -15.01 -9.52
C ALA A 241 -12.81 -13.95 -8.49
N MET A 242 -14.04 -14.05 -7.96
CA MET A 242 -14.54 -13.15 -6.93
C MET A 242 -13.84 -13.29 -5.58
N ALA A 243 -13.21 -14.44 -5.32
CA ALA A 243 -12.45 -14.72 -4.10
C ALA A 243 -10.97 -14.32 -4.19
N MET A 244 -10.51 -13.75 -5.31
CA MET A 244 -9.13 -13.28 -5.45
C MET A 244 -8.87 -12.09 -4.51
N HIS A 245 -7.83 -12.21 -3.69
CA HIS A 245 -7.38 -11.20 -2.72
C HIS A 245 -6.05 -10.56 -3.13
N SER A 246 -5.23 -11.26 -3.90
CA SER A 246 -3.98 -10.73 -4.46
C SER A 246 -3.85 -11.04 -5.95
N SER A 247 -2.92 -10.35 -6.60
CA SER A 247 -2.58 -10.63 -7.99
C SER A 247 -2.02 -12.05 -8.20
N GLU A 248 -1.47 -12.69 -7.16
CA GLU A 248 -0.99 -14.08 -7.20
C GLU A 248 -2.13 -15.12 -7.33
N ASP A 249 -3.37 -14.76 -6.99
CA ASP A 249 -4.50 -15.70 -7.03
C ASP A 249 -4.96 -16.05 -8.46
N LEU A 250 -4.51 -15.31 -9.48
CA LEU A 250 -4.95 -15.47 -10.88
C LEU A 250 -4.73 -16.90 -11.39
N SER A 251 -3.58 -17.50 -11.10
CA SER A 251 -3.23 -18.84 -11.55
C SER A 251 -4.16 -19.92 -11.01
N SER A 252 -4.65 -19.73 -9.78
CA SER A 252 -5.65 -20.61 -9.18
C SER A 252 -7.00 -20.52 -9.88
N ALA A 253 -7.41 -19.33 -10.31
CA ALA A 253 -8.65 -19.12 -11.06
C ALA A 253 -8.59 -19.75 -12.47
N ILE A 254 -7.44 -19.63 -13.13
CA ILE A 254 -7.19 -20.28 -14.44
C ILE A 254 -7.17 -21.81 -14.30
N SER A 255 -6.64 -22.34 -13.20
CA SER A 255 -6.65 -23.78 -12.94
C SER A 255 -8.08 -24.32 -12.77
N VAL A 256 -8.96 -23.60 -12.06
CA VAL A 256 -10.39 -23.96 -11.95
C VAL A 256 -11.07 -23.87 -13.32
N PHE A 257 -10.79 -22.82 -14.11
CA PHE A 257 -11.27 -22.71 -15.48
C PHE A 257 -10.91 -23.92 -16.35
N PHE A 258 -9.65 -24.37 -16.28
CA PHE A 258 -9.17 -25.54 -17.02
C PHE A 258 -9.94 -26.80 -16.62
N GLN A 259 -10.13 -27.02 -15.31
CA GLN A 259 -10.84 -28.19 -14.79
C GLN A 259 -12.33 -28.21 -15.18
N GLU A 260 -13.00 -27.06 -15.12
CA GLU A 260 -14.42 -26.95 -15.44
C GLU A 260 -14.67 -27.14 -16.94
N LEU A 261 -13.81 -26.61 -17.83
CA LEU A 261 -13.88 -26.90 -19.27
C LEU A 261 -13.79 -28.42 -19.55
N LYS A 262 -12.83 -29.09 -18.89
CA LYS A 262 -12.62 -30.53 -19.01
C LYS A 262 -13.86 -31.32 -18.58
N SER A 263 -14.50 -30.90 -17.50
CA SER A 263 -15.72 -31.54 -16.97
C SER A 263 -16.90 -31.49 -17.94
N LEU A 264 -16.92 -30.49 -18.83
CA LEU A 264 -17.97 -30.30 -19.85
C LEU A 264 -17.64 -30.98 -21.18
N GLY A 265 -16.49 -31.65 -21.29
CA GLY A 265 -16.09 -32.37 -22.51
C GLY A 265 -15.13 -31.58 -23.42
N VAL A 266 -14.84 -30.31 -23.11
CA VAL A 266 -13.83 -29.52 -23.84
C VAL A 266 -12.45 -29.93 -23.31
N MET A 267 -11.64 -30.60 -24.13
CA MET A 267 -10.38 -31.22 -23.70
C MET A 267 -9.14 -30.47 -24.22
N PRO A 268 -8.79 -29.28 -23.69
CA PRO A 268 -7.54 -28.64 -24.01
C PRO A 268 -6.38 -29.31 -23.27
N TRP A 269 -5.23 -29.36 -23.92
CA TRP A 269 -3.97 -29.80 -23.29
C TRP A 269 -3.16 -28.63 -22.73
N ARG A 270 -3.48 -27.41 -23.19
CA ARG A 270 -3.01 -26.14 -22.64
C ARG A 270 -4.09 -25.07 -22.82
N CYS A 271 -4.42 -24.34 -21.77
CA CYS A 271 -5.22 -23.11 -21.88
C CYS A 271 -4.80 -22.06 -20.85
N GLY A 272 -5.15 -20.81 -21.13
CA GLY A 272 -4.77 -19.70 -20.27
C GLY A 272 -5.30 -18.36 -20.76
N VAL A 273 -4.77 -17.32 -20.14
CA VAL A 273 -5.04 -15.93 -20.50
C VAL A 273 -3.72 -15.21 -20.76
N ALA A 274 -3.75 -14.29 -21.71
CA ALA A 274 -2.61 -13.49 -22.10
C ALA A 274 -3.01 -12.02 -22.17
N GLN A 275 -2.23 -11.13 -21.56
CA GLN A 275 -2.35 -9.68 -21.79
C GLN A 275 -1.42 -9.27 -22.90
N ILE A 276 -1.89 -8.38 -23.77
CA ILE A 276 -1.08 -7.78 -24.83
C ILE A 276 -0.66 -6.38 -24.42
N ASP A 277 0.64 -6.10 -24.57
CA ASP A 277 1.24 -4.77 -24.51
C ASP A 277 1.46 -4.29 -25.96
N GLU A 278 0.74 -3.24 -26.35
CA GLU A 278 0.75 -2.74 -27.73
C GLU A 278 2.09 -2.12 -28.12
N GLU A 279 2.70 -1.34 -27.21
CA GLU A 279 3.91 -0.57 -27.47
C GLU A 279 5.10 -1.50 -27.70
N THR A 280 5.21 -2.53 -26.88
CA THR A 280 6.32 -3.49 -26.94
C THR A 280 6.02 -4.70 -27.82
N ARG A 281 4.76 -4.87 -28.28
CA ARG A 281 4.28 -6.05 -29.01
C ARG A 281 4.57 -7.35 -28.26
N THR A 282 4.43 -7.33 -26.94
CA THR A 282 4.67 -8.48 -26.07
C THR A 282 3.41 -8.92 -25.36
N THR A 283 3.42 -10.16 -24.89
CA THR A 283 2.33 -10.76 -24.13
C THR A 283 2.82 -11.31 -22.82
N ASN A 284 2.09 -11.02 -21.74
CA ASN A 284 2.28 -11.70 -20.46
C ASN A 284 1.25 -12.82 -20.37
N LEU A 285 1.71 -14.08 -20.46
CA LEU A 285 0.86 -15.25 -20.45
C LEU A 285 0.86 -15.90 -19.07
N THR A 286 -0.33 -16.30 -18.63
CA THR A 286 -0.53 -17.23 -17.52
C THR A 286 -1.29 -18.43 -18.06
N THR A 287 -0.68 -19.61 -18.04
CA THR A 287 -1.26 -20.81 -18.64
C THR A 287 -1.12 -22.02 -17.73
N THR A 288 -2.14 -22.88 -17.80
CA THR A 288 -2.14 -24.21 -17.21
C THR A 288 -1.99 -25.23 -18.33
N SER A 289 -1.03 -26.13 -18.18
CA SER A 289 -0.76 -27.22 -19.14
C SER A 289 -0.86 -28.58 -18.47
N LEU A 290 -1.30 -29.59 -19.21
CA LEU A 290 -1.21 -30.99 -18.79
C LEU A 290 0.24 -31.49 -18.90
N LYS A 291 0.80 -31.96 -17.78
CA LYS A 291 1.90 -32.94 -17.75
C LYS A 291 1.29 -34.35 -17.87
N GLY A 292 2.08 -35.36 -18.23
CA GLY A 292 1.63 -36.77 -18.24
C GLY A 292 0.92 -37.20 -16.94
N GLU A 293 0.17 -38.32 -16.99
CA GLU A 293 -0.66 -38.89 -15.89
C GLU A 293 -1.28 -37.88 -14.89
N GLY A 294 -1.82 -36.75 -15.39
CA GLY A 294 -2.76 -35.91 -14.63
C GLY A 294 -2.18 -34.74 -13.85
N ASP A 295 -0.87 -34.48 -13.88
CA ASP A 295 -0.27 -33.31 -13.23
C ASP A 295 -0.48 -32.03 -14.06
N HIS A 296 -0.66 -30.88 -13.38
CA HIS A 296 -0.75 -29.57 -14.00
C HIS A 296 0.57 -28.81 -13.85
N ALA A 297 1.09 -28.24 -14.94
CA ALA A 297 2.21 -27.31 -14.90
C ALA A 297 1.70 -25.88 -15.11
N GLU A 298 1.96 -25.02 -14.13
CA GLU A 298 1.78 -23.58 -14.27
C GLU A 298 2.95 -23.00 -15.04
N VAL A 299 2.65 -22.21 -16.06
CA VAL A 299 3.66 -21.51 -16.85
C VAL A 299 3.26 -20.04 -16.93
N ILE A 300 4.06 -19.19 -16.29
CA ILE A 300 3.99 -17.73 -16.41
C ILE A 300 5.19 -17.27 -17.23
N GLY A 301 4.96 -16.42 -18.24
CA GLY A 301 6.06 -15.90 -19.04
C GLY A 301 5.69 -14.76 -19.96
N LYS A 302 6.72 -14.07 -20.45
CA LYS A 302 6.59 -12.98 -21.41
C LYS A 302 6.99 -13.48 -22.80
N LEU A 303 6.13 -13.27 -23.79
CA LEU A 303 6.33 -13.71 -25.17
C LEU A 303 6.18 -12.54 -26.14
N ARG A 304 7.16 -12.32 -27.01
CA ARG A 304 7.04 -11.39 -28.13
C ARG A 304 6.10 -11.97 -29.19
N GLN A 305 5.16 -11.17 -29.66
CA GLN A 305 4.19 -11.56 -30.69
C GLN A 305 4.76 -11.27 -32.09
N GLU A 306 5.95 -11.83 -32.36
CA GLU A 306 6.70 -11.67 -33.59
C GLU A 306 7.56 -12.92 -33.86
N GLY A 307 7.99 -13.10 -35.12
CA GLY A 307 8.94 -14.16 -35.49
C GLY A 307 8.30 -15.51 -35.88
N HIS A 308 6.97 -15.61 -35.85
CA HIS A 308 6.22 -16.75 -36.41
C HIS A 308 4.84 -16.28 -36.92
N PRO A 309 4.33 -16.77 -38.07
CA PRO A 309 3.06 -16.32 -38.65
C PRO A 309 1.86 -16.38 -37.70
N VAL A 310 1.80 -17.40 -36.82
CA VAL A 310 0.75 -17.48 -35.79
C VAL A 310 0.85 -16.35 -34.77
N LEU A 311 2.06 -15.98 -34.33
CA LEU A 311 2.26 -14.89 -33.35
C LEU A 311 1.92 -13.53 -33.95
N ASP A 312 2.32 -13.30 -35.21
CA ASP A 312 1.96 -12.07 -35.93
C ASP A 312 0.46 -11.92 -36.09
N LYS A 313 -0.22 -13.00 -36.50
CA LYS A 313 -1.69 -13.01 -36.63
C LYS A 313 -2.42 -12.88 -35.29
N ILE A 314 -1.88 -13.39 -34.19
CA ILE A 314 -2.45 -13.14 -32.84
C ILE A 314 -2.55 -11.64 -32.57
N PHE A 315 -1.46 -10.90 -32.83
CA PHE A 315 -1.44 -9.47 -32.60
C PHE A 315 -2.38 -8.71 -33.56
N GLU A 316 -2.44 -9.10 -34.84
CA GLU A 316 -3.37 -8.52 -35.82
C GLU A 316 -4.84 -8.75 -35.44
N HIS A 317 -5.20 -9.98 -35.09
CA HIS A 317 -6.56 -10.35 -34.70
C HIS A 317 -6.98 -9.71 -33.39
N TRP A 318 -6.05 -9.50 -32.45
CA TRP A 318 -6.30 -8.69 -31.27
C TRP A 318 -6.62 -7.24 -31.63
N LYS A 319 -5.90 -6.63 -32.57
CA LYS A 319 -6.19 -5.25 -33.01
C LYS A 319 -7.56 -5.12 -33.65
N THR A 320 -8.00 -6.12 -34.39
CA THR A 320 -9.33 -6.14 -35.01
C THR A 320 -10.43 -6.69 -34.08
N GLN A 321 -10.06 -7.21 -32.90
CA GLN A 321 -10.96 -7.87 -31.94
C GLN A 321 -11.79 -8.99 -32.59
N THR A 322 -11.14 -9.82 -33.41
CA THR A 322 -11.76 -10.94 -34.13
C THR A 322 -11.15 -12.26 -33.69
N ASP A 323 -11.98 -13.26 -33.39
CA ASP A 323 -11.54 -14.61 -33.04
C ASP A 323 -10.48 -15.14 -34.04
N TYR A 324 -9.54 -15.94 -33.53
CA TYR A 324 -8.49 -16.55 -34.33
C TYR A 324 -8.32 -18.03 -33.99
N PHE A 325 -8.34 -18.87 -35.02
CA PHE A 325 -8.29 -20.33 -34.91
C PHE A 325 -7.11 -20.91 -35.71
N PRO A 326 -5.84 -20.72 -35.27
CA PRO A 326 -4.69 -21.25 -35.99
C PRO A 326 -4.65 -22.78 -35.97
N VAL A 327 -4.18 -23.38 -37.05
CA VAL A 327 -3.90 -24.81 -37.13
C VAL A 327 -2.43 -25.00 -37.45
N LEU A 328 -1.68 -25.69 -36.59
CA LEU A 328 -0.28 -26.04 -36.80
C LEU A 328 -0.16 -27.49 -37.25
N ARG A 329 0.58 -27.74 -38.33
CA ARG A 329 0.82 -29.09 -38.88
C ARG A 329 2.29 -29.35 -39.16
N GLY A 330 2.79 -30.51 -38.74
CA GLY A 330 4.15 -30.97 -39.06
C GLY A 330 5.22 -29.95 -38.70
N LYS A 331 6.00 -29.49 -39.68
CA LYS A 331 7.13 -28.56 -39.48
C LYS A 331 6.74 -27.22 -38.84
N GLU A 332 5.51 -26.75 -39.02
CA GLU A 332 5.05 -25.50 -38.42
C GLU A 332 5.02 -25.57 -36.88
N ILE A 333 4.83 -26.76 -36.32
CA ILE A 333 4.87 -27.00 -34.87
C ILE A 333 6.29 -26.73 -34.35
N ASP A 334 7.30 -27.30 -35.02
CA ASP A 334 8.71 -27.12 -34.67
C ASP A 334 9.13 -25.64 -34.78
N GLU A 335 8.72 -24.96 -35.85
CA GLU A 335 9.03 -23.55 -36.07
C GLU A 335 8.41 -22.66 -34.98
N TYR A 336 7.15 -22.91 -34.62
CA TYR A 336 6.48 -22.20 -33.52
C TYR A 336 7.19 -22.41 -32.17
N TYR A 337 7.50 -23.65 -31.80
CA TYR A 337 8.15 -23.93 -30.53
C TYR A 337 9.63 -23.48 -30.49
N LYS A 338 10.32 -23.41 -31.63
CA LYS A 338 11.67 -22.86 -31.72
C LYS A 338 11.71 -21.37 -31.36
N VAL A 339 10.67 -20.62 -31.69
CA VAL A 339 10.55 -19.18 -31.37
C VAL A 339 10.06 -18.97 -29.93
N THR A 340 9.15 -19.80 -29.45
CA THR A 340 8.48 -19.58 -28.15
C THR A 340 9.21 -20.20 -26.95
N ARG A 341 9.84 -21.38 -27.08
CA ARG A 341 10.55 -22.07 -25.97
C ARG A 341 11.69 -21.27 -25.32
N PRO A 342 12.49 -20.48 -26.06
CA PRO A 342 13.53 -19.64 -25.44
C PRO A 342 12.97 -18.52 -24.57
N GLN A 343 11.71 -18.14 -24.77
CA GLN A 343 11.03 -17.05 -24.06
C GLN A 343 10.17 -17.58 -22.91
N ILE A 344 9.56 -18.76 -23.08
CA ILE A 344 8.67 -19.39 -22.09
C ILE A 344 8.99 -20.89 -22.00
N ALA A 345 9.22 -21.38 -20.77
CA ALA A 345 9.48 -22.78 -20.51
C ALA A 345 8.18 -23.60 -20.50
N TYR A 346 7.90 -24.27 -21.61
CA TYR A 346 6.77 -25.20 -21.71
C TYR A 346 7.15 -26.64 -21.33
N PRO A 347 6.22 -27.44 -20.79
CA PRO A 347 6.33 -28.90 -20.77
C PRO A 347 6.58 -29.47 -22.18
N ASP A 348 7.17 -30.66 -22.26
CA ASP A 348 7.27 -31.38 -23.53
C ASP A 348 5.89 -31.84 -24.00
N TYR A 349 5.66 -31.59 -25.29
CA TYR A 349 4.38 -31.65 -25.96
C TYR A 349 4.46 -32.63 -27.14
N PRO A 350 3.41 -33.39 -27.46
CA PRO A 350 3.42 -34.26 -28.64
C PRO A 350 3.64 -33.42 -29.91
N VAL A 351 4.76 -33.63 -30.58
CA VAL A 351 5.17 -32.86 -31.76
C VAL A 351 4.56 -33.43 -33.05
N ASP A 352 4.10 -34.69 -33.00
CA ASP A 352 3.61 -35.43 -34.17
C ASP A 352 2.10 -35.29 -34.43
N THR A 353 1.37 -34.53 -33.59
CA THR A 353 -0.08 -34.34 -33.69
C THR A 353 -0.43 -32.95 -34.21
N VAL A 354 -1.50 -32.83 -35.01
CA VAL A 354 -2.04 -31.53 -35.43
C VAL A 354 -2.47 -30.73 -34.19
N GLN A 355 -2.13 -29.44 -34.13
CA GLN A 355 -2.51 -28.58 -33.00
C GLN A 355 -3.47 -27.49 -33.46
N TYR A 356 -4.65 -27.45 -32.85
CA TYR A 356 -5.68 -26.45 -33.09
C TYR A 356 -5.63 -25.43 -31.95
N GLY A 357 -5.32 -24.18 -32.29
CA GLY A 357 -5.40 -23.07 -31.35
C GLY A 357 -6.75 -22.39 -31.44
N HIS A 358 -7.27 -21.96 -30.31
CA HIS A 358 -8.54 -21.24 -30.19
C HIS A 358 -8.31 -19.99 -29.37
N MET A 359 -8.46 -18.81 -29.96
CA MET A 359 -8.13 -17.53 -29.33
C MET A 359 -9.33 -16.59 -29.39
N ILE A 360 -9.82 -16.22 -28.22
CA ILE A 360 -10.94 -15.28 -28.05
C ILE A 360 -10.40 -14.01 -27.41
N PHE A 361 -10.52 -12.89 -28.12
CA PHE A 361 -9.90 -11.63 -27.74
C PHE A 361 -10.82 -10.76 -26.89
N PHE A 362 -10.20 -9.98 -26.01
CA PHE A 362 -10.82 -8.87 -25.28
C PHE A 362 -9.86 -7.66 -25.33
N LYS A 363 -10.32 -6.52 -24.81
CA LYS A 363 -9.59 -5.24 -24.94
C LYS A 363 -8.14 -5.35 -24.46
N GLU A 364 -7.92 -5.93 -23.29
CA GLU A 364 -6.59 -6.02 -22.66
C GLU A 364 -5.77 -7.25 -23.10
N GLY A 365 -6.34 -8.19 -23.87
CA GLY A 365 -5.68 -9.46 -24.14
C GLY A 365 -6.53 -10.53 -24.83
N PHE A 366 -6.26 -11.80 -24.54
CA PHE A 366 -7.04 -12.92 -25.06
C PHE A 366 -7.00 -14.15 -24.15
N VAL A 367 -8.06 -14.96 -24.25
CA VAL A 367 -8.11 -16.31 -23.69
C VAL A 367 -7.75 -17.28 -24.80
N PHE A 368 -6.91 -18.26 -24.51
CA PHE A 368 -6.51 -19.25 -25.49
C PHE A 368 -6.63 -20.68 -24.98
N ALA A 369 -6.90 -21.59 -25.89
CA ALA A 369 -6.82 -23.03 -25.69
C ALA A 369 -6.12 -23.68 -26.88
N TRP A 370 -5.32 -24.70 -26.62
CA TRP A 370 -4.78 -25.59 -27.65
C TRP A 370 -5.42 -26.96 -27.45
N THR A 371 -5.84 -27.59 -28.56
CA THR A 371 -6.50 -28.90 -28.61
C THR A 371 -5.86 -29.80 -29.69
N GLU A 372 -6.02 -31.11 -29.56
CA GLU A 372 -5.59 -32.10 -30.57
C GLU A 372 -6.57 -32.20 -31.74
N LYS A 373 -7.85 -31.94 -31.48
CA LYS A 373 -8.94 -31.93 -32.47
C LYS A 373 -9.56 -30.54 -32.55
N GLU A 374 -10.14 -30.23 -33.70
CA GLU A 374 -10.95 -29.04 -33.87
C GLU A 374 -12.15 -29.08 -32.90
N MET A 375 -12.43 -27.97 -32.22
CA MET A 375 -13.60 -27.87 -31.35
C MET A 375 -14.86 -27.90 -32.21
N THR A 376 -15.83 -28.69 -31.80
CA THR A 376 -17.20 -28.65 -32.34
C THR A 376 -17.86 -27.30 -32.05
N GLU A 377 -18.96 -26.99 -32.76
CA GLU A 377 -19.74 -25.77 -32.51
C GLU A 377 -20.23 -25.65 -31.06
N GLU A 378 -20.60 -26.77 -30.42
CA GLU A 378 -20.99 -26.78 -28.99
C GLU A 378 -19.80 -26.44 -28.09
N GLU A 379 -18.64 -27.10 -28.31
CA GLU A 379 -17.43 -26.85 -27.52
C GLU A 379 -16.95 -25.39 -27.67
N LEU A 380 -17.01 -24.84 -28.88
CA LEU A 380 -16.65 -23.44 -29.14
C LEU A 380 -17.64 -22.47 -28.47
N ARG A 381 -18.94 -22.78 -28.47
CA ARG A 381 -19.97 -22.01 -27.73
C ARG A 381 -19.69 -22.02 -26.22
N ILE A 382 -19.32 -23.17 -25.66
CA ILE A 382 -18.92 -23.29 -24.24
C ILE A 382 -17.66 -22.46 -24.00
N PHE A 383 -16.62 -22.63 -24.81
CA PHE A 383 -15.34 -21.93 -24.66
C PHE A 383 -15.49 -20.40 -24.71
N ARG A 384 -16.32 -19.85 -25.62
CA ARG A 384 -16.59 -18.41 -25.69
C ARG A 384 -17.23 -17.85 -24.40
N ARG A 385 -18.17 -18.58 -23.79
CA ARG A 385 -18.81 -18.15 -22.53
C ARG A 385 -17.80 -18.12 -21.38
N PHE A 386 -16.97 -19.15 -21.32
CA PHE A 386 -15.88 -19.28 -20.38
C PHE A 386 -14.83 -18.17 -20.57
N ALA A 387 -14.48 -17.84 -21.82
CA ALA A 387 -13.59 -16.72 -22.13
C ALA A 387 -14.14 -15.37 -21.65
N GLY A 388 -15.46 -15.17 -21.76
CA GLY A 388 -16.15 -14.01 -21.20
C GLY A 388 -15.94 -13.86 -19.68
N VAL A 389 -16.07 -14.95 -18.91
CA VAL A 389 -15.82 -14.95 -17.46
C VAL A 389 -14.35 -14.69 -17.13
N LEU A 390 -13.42 -15.32 -17.86
CA LEU A 390 -11.99 -15.10 -17.67
C LEU A 390 -11.57 -13.66 -17.98
N SER A 391 -12.18 -13.00 -18.97
CA SER A 391 -11.88 -11.59 -19.27
C SER A 391 -12.18 -10.67 -18.07
N LEU A 392 -13.28 -10.92 -17.35
CA LEU A 392 -13.64 -10.19 -16.14
C LEU A 392 -12.70 -10.52 -14.98
N THR A 393 -12.32 -11.79 -14.86
CA THR A 393 -11.32 -12.26 -13.88
C THR A 393 -9.98 -11.56 -14.09
N TYR A 394 -9.56 -11.42 -15.34
CA TYR A 394 -8.32 -10.76 -15.70
C TYR A 394 -8.36 -9.25 -15.41
N ARG A 395 -9.49 -8.59 -15.69
CA ARG A 395 -9.67 -7.17 -15.33
C ARG A 395 -9.52 -6.97 -13.82
N ARG A 396 -10.14 -7.82 -13.00
CA ARG A 396 -9.97 -7.79 -11.54
C ARG A 396 -8.52 -7.99 -11.11
N PHE A 397 -7.78 -8.87 -11.77
CA PHE A 397 -6.35 -9.04 -11.53
C PHE A 397 -5.56 -7.75 -11.80
N LEU A 398 -5.88 -7.03 -12.89
CA LEU A 398 -5.27 -5.73 -13.17
C LEU A 398 -5.62 -4.70 -12.10
N ASP A 399 -6.89 -4.63 -11.69
CA ASP A 399 -7.35 -3.75 -10.62
C ASP A 399 -6.62 -4.06 -9.29
N LEU A 400 -6.41 -5.35 -8.98
CA LEU A 400 -5.65 -5.78 -7.80
C LEU A 400 -4.18 -5.37 -7.88
N LYS A 401 -3.52 -5.53 -9.04
CA LYS A 401 -2.15 -5.05 -9.24
C LYS A 401 -2.02 -3.55 -9.04
N GLU A 402 -2.98 -2.78 -9.55
CA GLU A 402 -2.99 -1.33 -9.37
C GLU A 402 -3.21 -0.96 -7.89
N ALA A 403 -4.15 -1.63 -7.21
CA ALA A 403 -4.41 -1.43 -5.79
C ALA A 403 -3.20 -1.80 -4.91
N GLU A 404 -2.51 -2.91 -5.19
CA GLU A 404 -1.27 -3.33 -4.53
C GLU A 404 -0.16 -2.27 -4.71
N ALA A 405 0.05 -1.79 -5.94
CA ALA A 405 1.02 -0.74 -6.24
C ALA A 405 0.68 0.59 -5.54
N GLN A 406 -0.61 0.94 -5.47
CA GLN A 406 -1.08 2.14 -4.77
C GLN A 406 -0.90 2.00 -3.25
N ALA A 407 -1.20 0.83 -2.68
CA ALA A 407 -0.99 0.55 -1.26
C ALA A 407 0.50 0.64 -0.89
N HIS A 408 1.40 0.11 -1.72
CA HIS A 408 2.84 0.24 -1.54
C HIS A 408 3.29 1.72 -1.55
N LYS A 409 2.84 2.51 -2.53
CA LYS A 409 3.12 3.96 -2.58
C LYS A 409 2.59 4.71 -1.34
N ALA A 410 1.40 4.37 -0.86
CA ALA A 410 0.81 4.97 0.33
C ALA A 410 1.60 4.63 1.61
N GLN A 411 2.13 3.40 1.71
CA GLN A 411 3.03 3.00 2.78
C GLN A 411 4.32 3.83 2.77
N ILE A 412 4.93 4.04 1.59
CA ILE A 412 6.11 4.90 1.44
C ILE A 412 5.84 6.32 1.96
N GLU A 413 4.75 6.95 1.55
CA GLU A 413 4.42 8.31 2.00
C GLU A 413 4.14 8.37 3.50
N THR A 414 3.47 7.35 4.05
CA THR A 414 3.21 7.28 5.50
C THR A 414 4.50 7.18 6.30
N ALA A 415 5.44 6.35 5.84
CA ALA A 415 6.78 6.21 6.40
C ALA A 415 7.52 7.55 6.40
N LEU A 416 7.60 8.21 5.24
CA LEU A 416 8.26 9.51 5.10
C LEU A 416 7.62 10.60 5.98
N GLU A 417 6.30 10.59 6.14
CA GLU A 417 5.60 11.56 6.99
C GLU A 417 5.91 11.36 8.47
N ARG A 418 6.08 10.11 8.94
CA ARG A 418 6.55 9.85 10.32
C ARG A 418 7.93 10.43 10.57
N VAL A 419 8.84 10.32 9.59
CA VAL A 419 10.18 10.92 9.67
C VAL A 419 10.08 12.45 9.72
N ARG A 420 9.29 13.06 8.82
CA ARG A 420 9.04 14.52 8.85
C ARG A 420 8.47 14.97 10.19
N ALA A 421 7.50 14.25 10.73
CA ALA A 421 6.89 14.56 12.02
C ALA A 421 7.93 14.51 13.16
N ARG A 422 8.80 13.49 13.21
CA ARG A 422 9.87 13.42 14.22
C ARG A 422 10.87 14.57 14.05
N ALA A 423 11.23 14.90 12.82
CA ALA A 423 12.13 16.02 12.49
C ALA A 423 11.56 17.38 12.95
N LEU A 424 10.29 17.64 12.67
CA LEU A 424 9.62 18.88 13.09
C LEU A 424 9.45 18.98 14.61
N ALA A 425 9.33 17.84 15.30
CA ALA A 425 9.22 17.77 16.76
C ALA A 425 10.54 18.00 17.51
N MET A 426 11.68 18.11 16.82
CA MET A 426 12.98 18.35 17.45
C MET A 426 13.00 19.65 18.27
N GLN A 427 13.43 19.54 19.53
CA GLN A 427 13.62 20.68 20.43
C GLN A 427 15.10 20.95 20.75
N GLN A 428 15.95 19.92 20.67
CA GLN A 428 17.39 20.04 20.87
C GLN A 428 18.17 19.47 19.67
N PRO A 429 19.37 19.97 19.37
CA PRO A 429 20.20 19.47 18.27
C PRO A 429 20.52 17.96 18.39
N GLU A 430 20.69 17.45 19.61
CA GLU A 430 21.06 16.05 19.86
C GLU A 430 19.96 15.05 19.41
N GLU A 431 18.72 15.52 19.23
CA GLU A 431 17.59 14.70 18.78
C GLU A 431 17.66 14.32 17.29
N LEU A 432 18.62 14.86 16.52
CA LEU A 432 18.82 14.48 15.11
C LEU A 432 19.04 12.97 14.96
N LYS A 433 19.73 12.35 15.93
CA LYS A 433 19.95 10.89 15.99
C LYS A 433 18.64 10.11 16.02
N GLU A 434 17.61 10.61 16.69
CA GLU A 434 16.32 9.93 16.75
C GLU A 434 15.59 10.00 15.39
N VAL A 435 15.74 11.10 14.65
CA VAL A 435 15.19 11.23 13.30
C VAL A 435 15.85 10.25 12.34
N GLU A 436 17.17 10.12 12.41
CA GLU A 436 17.94 9.11 11.67
C GLU A 436 17.41 7.69 11.95
N GLN A 437 17.21 7.35 13.23
CA GLN A 437 16.67 6.05 13.63
C GLN A 437 15.27 5.77 13.07
N VAL A 438 14.38 6.77 13.11
CA VAL A 438 13.03 6.64 12.54
C VAL A 438 13.10 6.49 11.03
N LEU A 439 13.90 7.32 10.34
CA LEU A 439 14.09 7.22 8.89
C LEU A 439 14.49 5.81 8.49
N ARG A 440 15.51 5.28 9.15
CA ARG A 440 16.02 3.94 8.89
C ARG A 440 15.00 2.84 9.16
N HIS A 441 14.31 2.89 10.30
CA HIS A 441 13.30 1.89 10.66
C HIS A 441 12.20 1.81 9.60
N GLU A 442 11.69 2.97 9.20
CA GLU A 442 10.63 3.08 8.21
C GLU A 442 11.11 2.61 6.82
N MET A 443 12.35 2.93 6.42
CA MET A 443 12.91 2.44 5.14
C MET A 443 13.13 0.91 5.13
N GLY A 444 13.51 0.31 6.26
CA GLY A 444 13.63 -1.14 6.39
C GLY A 444 12.29 -1.87 6.26
N LEU A 445 11.21 -1.30 6.82
CA LEU A 445 9.85 -1.85 6.69
C LEU A 445 9.32 -1.83 5.25
N LEU A 446 9.80 -0.91 4.42
CA LEU A 446 9.46 -0.80 2.99
C LEU A 446 10.24 -1.79 2.11
N GLY A 447 10.96 -2.74 2.70
CA GLY A 447 11.63 -3.81 1.97
C GLY A 447 12.98 -3.45 1.37
N VAL A 448 13.45 -2.21 1.55
CA VAL A 448 14.80 -1.81 1.14
C VAL A 448 15.78 -2.10 2.27
N ARG A 449 16.12 -3.39 2.39
CA ARG A 449 17.03 -3.89 3.44
C ARG A 449 18.40 -3.22 3.39
N GLU A 450 18.82 -2.72 2.25
CA GLU A 450 20.06 -1.98 2.05
C GLU A 450 20.05 -0.65 2.83
N ILE A 451 18.89 0.03 2.90
CA ILE A 451 18.74 1.30 3.64
C ILE A 451 18.68 1.06 5.17
N GLU A 452 18.53 -0.19 5.64
CA GLU A 452 18.73 -0.53 7.05
C GLU A 452 20.18 -0.29 7.51
N THR A 453 21.12 0.04 6.64
CA THR A 453 22.48 0.40 7.03
C THR A 453 22.90 1.66 6.30
N CYS A 454 22.58 2.81 6.88
CA CYS A 454 22.85 4.12 6.29
C CYS A 454 23.98 4.84 7.05
N GLY A 455 24.79 5.57 6.28
CA GLY A 455 25.65 6.64 6.78
C GLY A 455 25.10 7.98 6.34
N ILE A 456 25.29 9.01 7.14
CA ILE A 456 24.95 10.38 6.82
C ILE A 456 26.22 11.19 6.92
N PHE A 457 26.57 11.84 5.81
CA PHE A 457 27.69 12.76 5.75
C PHE A 457 27.17 14.17 5.74
N ILE A 458 27.48 14.93 6.77
CA ILE A 458 27.07 16.33 6.91
C ILE A 458 28.30 17.20 6.76
N ARG A 459 28.34 18.06 5.75
CA ARG A 459 29.51 18.88 5.43
C ARG A 459 29.21 20.36 5.62
N ALA A 460 30.07 21.07 6.33
CA ALA A 460 30.03 22.53 6.33
C ALA A 460 30.50 23.08 4.96
N GLU A 461 29.87 24.16 4.50
CA GLU A 461 30.18 24.76 3.19
C GLU A 461 31.67 25.06 3.04
N ASN A 462 32.25 24.67 1.90
CA ASN A 462 33.65 24.91 1.53
C ASN A 462 34.68 24.31 2.49
N THR A 463 34.34 23.22 3.19
CA THR A 463 35.27 22.49 4.05
C THR A 463 35.48 21.06 3.56
N THR A 464 36.63 20.46 3.91
CA THR A 464 36.94 19.04 3.63
C THR A 464 36.46 18.14 4.76
N LYS A 465 35.98 18.72 5.85
CA LYS A 465 35.52 18.04 7.05
C LYS A 465 34.02 17.82 7.03
N ALA A 466 33.58 16.67 7.52
CA ALA A 466 32.18 16.36 7.68
C ALA A 466 31.93 15.60 8.99
N GLU A 467 30.74 15.76 9.55
CA GLU A 467 30.25 14.83 10.55
C GLU A 467 29.79 13.55 9.85
N CYS A 468 30.35 12.42 10.25
CA CYS A 468 29.87 11.10 9.88
C CYS A 468 28.97 10.58 10.98
N TRP A 469 27.71 10.36 10.64
CA TRP A 469 26.76 9.61 11.45
C TRP A 469 26.51 8.28 10.75
N TYR A 470 26.53 7.18 11.47
CA TYR A 470 26.22 5.89 10.85
C TYR A 470 25.58 4.92 11.85
N GLU A 471 24.75 4.04 11.30
CA GLU A 471 24.24 2.89 12.02
C GLU A 471 24.27 1.63 11.15
N LEU A 472 24.92 0.59 11.63
CA LEU A 472 25.13 -0.65 10.90
C LEU A 472 24.59 -1.87 11.66
N SER A 473 24.12 -2.86 10.91
CA SER A 473 23.63 -4.14 11.43
C SER A 473 24.79 -5.02 11.86
N ASN A 474 24.77 -5.54 13.09
CA ASN A 474 25.89 -6.35 13.58
C ASN A 474 26.01 -7.66 12.75
N PRO A 475 27.16 -7.94 12.12
CA PRO A 475 27.32 -9.09 11.24
C PRO A 475 27.24 -10.44 11.97
N LYS A 476 27.44 -10.47 13.31
CA LYS A 476 27.34 -11.68 14.14
C LYS A 476 25.96 -11.91 14.74
N ASP A 477 25.17 -10.85 14.90
CA ASP A 477 23.85 -10.88 15.50
C ASP A 477 22.97 -9.84 14.78
N LYS A 478 22.20 -10.30 13.77
CA LYS A 478 21.42 -9.41 12.91
C LYS A 478 20.37 -8.60 13.67
N GLU A 479 20.01 -8.97 14.90
CA GLU A 479 19.08 -8.21 15.75
C GLU A 479 19.77 -7.06 16.51
N LYS A 480 21.10 -7.07 16.62
CA LYS A 480 21.86 -5.98 17.27
C LYS A 480 22.43 -5.02 16.24
N ARG A 481 22.50 -3.74 16.63
CA ARG A 481 23.02 -2.66 15.80
C ARG A 481 24.21 -1.99 16.46
N ILE A 482 25.13 -1.46 15.66
CA ILE A 482 26.18 -0.55 16.12
C ILE A 482 25.88 0.84 15.55
N SER A 483 25.98 1.88 16.38
CA SER A 483 25.79 3.27 15.96
C SER A 483 26.91 4.11 16.53
N ASP A 484 27.46 5.04 15.76
CA ASP A 484 28.41 6.02 16.27
C ASP A 484 28.36 7.31 15.46
N HIS A 485 29.04 8.34 15.95
CA HIS A 485 29.27 9.58 15.22
C HIS A 485 30.69 10.09 15.46
N PHE A 486 31.32 10.64 14.43
CA PHE A 486 32.65 11.23 14.53
C PHE A 486 32.89 12.27 13.43
N GLU A 487 33.82 13.20 13.66
CA GLU A 487 34.29 14.13 12.63
C GLU A 487 35.28 13.41 11.71
N LEU A 488 35.03 13.46 10.41
CA LEU A 488 35.86 12.89 9.35
C LEU A 488 36.48 14.02 8.52
N ASP A 489 37.68 13.84 7.99
CA ASP A 489 38.23 14.67 6.91
C ASP A 489 38.28 13.84 5.63
N PHE A 490 37.55 14.26 4.61
CA PHE A 490 37.45 13.54 3.35
C PHE A 490 38.82 13.40 2.66
N ASN A 491 39.79 14.27 2.94
CA ASN A 491 41.12 14.16 2.34
C ASN A 491 41.96 13.02 2.89
N ASP A 492 41.61 12.44 4.05
CA ASP A 492 42.43 11.44 4.73
C ASP A 492 42.46 10.08 4.01
N THR A 493 41.51 9.83 3.11
CA THR A 493 41.37 8.54 2.41
C THR A 493 41.06 8.72 0.93
N SER A 494 41.35 7.70 0.11
CA SER A 494 40.98 7.69 -1.32
C SER A 494 39.46 7.78 -1.53
N THR A 495 38.71 6.93 -0.85
CA THR A 495 37.24 6.94 -0.86
C THR A 495 36.68 8.28 -0.39
N GLY A 496 37.25 8.88 0.66
CA GLY A 496 36.83 10.19 1.14
C GLY A 496 36.96 11.27 0.06
N ARG A 497 38.06 11.28 -0.70
CA ARG A 497 38.28 12.23 -1.80
C ARG A 497 37.29 12.04 -2.95
N GLU A 498 36.90 10.80 -3.25
CA GLU A 498 35.84 10.53 -4.24
C GLU A 498 34.47 11.04 -3.78
N ILE A 499 34.12 10.81 -2.51
CA ILE A 499 32.89 11.35 -1.91
C ILE A 499 32.93 12.89 -1.92
N LEU A 500 34.07 13.51 -1.61
CA LEU A 500 34.24 14.96 -1.66
C LEU A 500 34.03 15.50 -3.08
N GLY A 501 34.67 14.86 -4.07
CA GLY A 501 34.50 15.22 -5.48
C GLY A 501 33.04 15.11 -5.95
N PHE A 502 32.32 14.08 -5.48
CA PHE A 502 30.88 13.98 -5.68
C PHE A 502 30.13 15.13 -4.99
N LEU A 503 30.40 15.42 -3.71
CA LEU A 503 29.73 16.49 -2.97
C LEU A 503 29.92 17.87 -3.62
N ASP A 504 31.07 18.10 -4.27
CA ASP A 504 31.38 19.34 -5.00
C ASP A 504 30.85 19.40 -6.44
N SER A 505 30.36 18.28 -6.98
CA SER A 505 29.82 18.21 -8.35
C SER A 505 28.38 18.73 -8.45
N THR A 506 27.85 18.80 -9.67
CA THR A 506 26.43 19.08 -9.94
C THR A 506 25.54 17.84 -9.90
N GLU A 507 26.11 16.64 -9.72
CA GLU A 507 25.37 15.38 -9.70
C GLU A 507 24.57 15.23 -8.40
N GLU A 508 23.31 14.82 -8.47
CA GLU A 508 22.45 14.65 -7.28
C GLU A 508 22.67 13.31 -6.56
N HIS A 509 23.19 12.31 -7.26
CA HIS A 509 23.43 10.97 -6.74
C HIS A 509 24.70 10.36 -7.36
N ALA A 510 25.29 9.39 -6.67
CA ALA A 510 26.45 8.65 -7.17
C ALA A 510 26.48 7.23 -6.61
N SER A 511 27.07 6.30 -7.34
CA SER A 511 27.38 4.95 -6.87
C SER A 511 28.89 4.76 -6.93
N LEU A 512 29.52 4.52 -5.79
CA LEU A 512 30.96 4.33 -5.67
C LEU A 512 31.25 2.88 -5.30
N GLU A 513 31.98 2.16 -6.14
CA GLU A 513 32.42 0.80 -5.82
C GLU A 513 33.65 0.83 -4.91
N LEU A 514 33.51 0.35 -3.68
CA LEU A 514 34.60 0.25 -2.73
C LEU A 514 35.11 -1.19 -2.71
N ASN A 515 36.19 -1.44 -3.44
CA ASN A 515 36.86 -2.74 -3.49
C ASN A 515 38.34 -2.68 -3.08
N GLY A 516 38.88 -3.84 -2.70
CA GLY A 516 40.32 -4.04 -2.53
C GLY A 516 41.00 -3.08 -1.54
N THR A 517 42.00 -2.33 -2.01
CA THR A 517 42.83 -1.44 -1.15
C THR A 517 42.07 -0.21 -0.66
N ALA A 518 41.23 0.40 -1.48
CA ALA A 518 40.43 1.57 -1.09
C ALA A 518 39.43 1.21 0.02
N ARG A 519 38.78 0.04 -0.11
CA ARG A 519 37.88 -0.47 0.92
C ARG A 519 38.59 -0.70 2.26
N LYS A 520 39.78 -1.29 2.25
CA LYS A 520 40.57 -1.53 3.47
C LYS A 520 40.99 -0.23 4.15
N GLU A 521 41.47 0.74 3.37
CA GLU A 521 41.83 2.08 3.88
C GLU A 521 40.64 2.76 4.56
N TRP A 522 39.47 2.76 3.92
CA TRP A 522 38.25 3.35 4.46
C TRP A 522 37.80 2.69 5.77
N ILE A 523 37.88 1.35 5.85
CA ILE A 523 37.53 0.60 7.06
C ILE A 523 38.53 0.85 8.21
N GLU A 524 39.83 0.93 7.94
CA GLU A 524 40.82 1.27 8.96
C GLU A 524 40.64 2.70 9.50
N TYR A 525 40.23 3.64 8.64
CA TYR A 525 39.88 4.99 9.06
C TYR A 525 38.70 4.98 10.04
N PHE A 526 37.64 4.22 9.75
CA PHE A 526 36.50 4.06 10.66
C PHE A 526 36.91 3.38 11.98
N ARG A 527 37.74 2.33 11.94
CA ARG A 527 38.26 1.65 13.15
C ARG A 527 39.07 2.59 14.05
N SER A 528 39.79 3.54 13.47
CA SER A 528 40.63 4.48 14.19
C SER A 528 39.83 5.60 14.86
N ASN A 529 38.79 6.08 14.18
CA ASN A 529 38.03 7.26 14.61
C ASN A 529 36.72 6.94 15.33
N SER A 530 36.17 5.73 15.18
CA SER A 530 34.93 5.32 15.84
C SER A 530 35.14 4.12 16.76
N PRO A 531 34.99 4.29 18.09
CA PRO A 531 35.07 3.20 19.05
C PRO A 531 34.07 2.08 18.78
N SER A 532 32.85 2.40 18.35
CA SER A 532 31.80 1.41 18.12
C SER A 532 32.02 0.58 16.85
N PHE A 533 32.84 1.06 15.92
CA PHE A 533 33.22 0.33 14.70
C PHE A 533 34.31 -0.71 14.95
N LYS A 534 35.05 -0.62 16.06
CA LYS A 534 36.17 -1.53 16.35
C LYS A 534 35.68 -2.97 16.46
N GLY A 535 36.22 -3.84 15.60
CA GLY A 535 35.86 -5.26 15.56
C GLY A 535 34.53 -5.57 14.84
N TYR A 536 33.92 -4.60 14.15
CA TYR A 536 32.72 -4.83 13.33
C TYR A 536 33.01 -5.80 12.18
N TYR A 537 33.99 -5.49 11.33
CA TYR A 537 34.55 -6.43 10.37
C TYR A 537 35.73 -7.20 11.01
N GLY A 538 35.88 -8.48 10.66
CA GLY A 538 37.05 -9.29 10.97
C GLY A 538 38.23 -9.00 10.02
N ASP A 539 39.07 -10.01 9.78
CA ASP A 539 40.19 -9.90 8.82
C ASP A 539 39.70 -9.88 7.36
N GLU A 540 38.54 -10.48 7.10
CA GLU A 540 37.86 -10.42 5.80
C GLU A 540 36.91 -9.23 5.77
N ILE A 541 37.19 -8.30 4.86
CA ILE A 541 36.37 -7.11 4.60
C ILE A 541 35.71 -7.30 3.23
N PRO A 542 34.37 -7.37 3.16
CA PRO A 542 33.67 -7.53 1.88
C PRO A 542 33.72 -6.24 1.06
N ASP A 543 33.81 -6.43 -0.26
CA ASP A 543 33.58 -5.38 -1.25
C ASP A 543 32.10 -4.99 -1.24
N ILE A 544 31.84 -3.69 -1.38
CA ILE A 544 30.49 -3.12 -1.40
C ILE A 544 30.43 -1.89 -2.30
N THR A 545 29.24 -1.48 -2.66
CA THR A 545 28.96 -0.22 -3.34
C THR A 545 28.29 0.75 -2.37
N TYR A 546 28.75 1.99 -2.37
CA TYR A 546 28.10 3.11 -1.69
C TYR A 546 27.23 3.88 -2.66
N HIS A 547 25.93 3.91 -2.38
CA HIS A 547 24.96 4.72 -3.08
C HIS A 547 24.71 6.00 -2.29
N LEU A 548 25.08 7.13 -2.88
CA LEU A 548 25.04 8.45 -2.30
C LEU A 548 23.92 9.26 -2.92
N GLN A 549 23.19 10.00 -2.08
CA GLN A 549 22.16 10.93 -2.50
C GLN A 549 22.32 12.24 -1.75
N LYS A 550 22.50 13.34 -2.49
CA LYS A 550 22.66 14.67 -1.89
C LYS A 550 21.38 15.12 -1.18
N PHE A 551 21.60 15.88 -0.12
CA PHE A 551 20.63 16.78 0.47
C PHE A 551 21.31 18.13 0.72
N SER A 552 20.57 19.14 1.19
CA SER A 552 21.02 20.55 1.15
C SER A 552 22.38 20.86 1.81
N HIS A 553 22.91 19.98 2.66
CA HIS A 553 24.20 20.19 3.36
C HIS A 553 25.02 18.90 3.50
N GLY A 554 24.82 17.91 2.62
CA GLY A 554 25.45 16.61 2.79
C GLY A 554 24.96 15.55 1.82
N ALA A 555 25.21 14.29 2.16
CA ALA A 555 24.66 13.16 1.43
C ALA A 555 24.23 12.03 2.38
N LEU A 556 23.09 11.41 2.07
CA LEU A 556 22.75 10.11 2.62
C LEU A 556 23.55 9.06 1.86
N CYS A 557 24.09 8.08 2.56
CA CYS A 557 24.89 7.00 2.01
C CYS A 557 24.27 5.67 2.40
N VAL A 558 24.11 4.79 1.44
CA VAL A 558 23.59 3.43 1.63
C VAL A 558 24.60 2.44 1.08
N ALA A 559 24.86 1.38 1.84
CA ALA A 559 25.80 0.34 1.46
C ALA A 559 25.05 -0.91 0.95
N SER A 560 25.44 -1.43 -0.21
CA SER A 560 24.90 -2.67 -0.77
C SER A 560 26.00 -3.49 -1.44
N PHE A 561 25.74 -4.79 -1.66
CA PHE A 561 26.69 -5.66 -2.38
C PHE A 561 26.61 -5.49 -3.91
N ASN A 562 25.48 -5.01 -4.42
CA ASN A 562 25.19 -4.80 -5.84
C ASN A 562 24.52 -3.43 -6.04
N GLU A 563 24.33 -3.01 -7.29
CA GLU A 563 23.50 -1.83 -7.58
C GLU A 563 22.08 -1.98 -7.00
N ILE A 564 21.56 -0.88 -6.45
CA ILE A 564 20.17 -0.77 -6.01
C ILE A 564 19.23 -0.58 -7.21
N SER A 565 17.99 -1.06 -7.09
CA SER A 565 16.94 -0.83 -8.09
C SER A 565 16.60 0.66 -8.22
N GLU A 566 15.98 1.05 -9.35
CA GLU A 566 15.47 2.42 -9.54
C GLU A 566 14.45 2.81 -8.46
N GLU A 567 13.62 1.86 -8.00
CA GLU A 567 12.68 2.10 -6.91
C GLU A 567 13.38 2.43 -5.59
N SER A 568 14.41 1.66 -5.23
CA SER A 568 15.22 1.93 -4.04
C SER A 568 15.97 3.27 -4.15
N ARG A 569 16.39 3.65 -5.35
CA ARG A 569 17.03 4.95 -5.61
C ARG A 569 16.04 6.11 -5.48
N GLU A 570 14.83 5.97 -6.01
CA GLU A 570 13.77 6.97 -5.84
C GLU A 570 13.41 7.14 -4.36
N LEU A 571 13.32 6.05 -3.61
CA LEU A 571 13.07 6.08 -2.18
C LEU A 571 14.21 6.78 -1.43
N LEU A 572 15.46 6.50 -1.78
CA LEU A 572 16.65 7.16 -1.22
C LEU A 572 16.63 8.68 -1.48
N MET A 573 16.24 9.11 -2.68
CA MET A 573 16.02 10.53 -3.02
C MET A 573 14.96 11.18 -2.11
N ARG A 574 13.81 10.53 -1.93
CA ARG A 574 12.75 11.05 -1.04
C ARG A 574 13.20 11.10 0.42
N ALA A 575 13.91 10.09 0.88
CA ALA A 575 14.51 10.03 2.22
C ALA A 575 15.50 11.18 2.46
N ALA A 576 16.41 11.43 1.52
CA ALA A 576 17.38 12.53 1.59
C ALA A 576 16.69 13.91 1.66
N ASN A 577 15.62 14.11 0.89
CA ASN A 577 14.82 15.34 0.94
C ASN A 577 14.17 15.55 2.32
N VAL A 578 13.61 14.50 2.92
CA VAL A 578 13.05 14.57 4.28
C VAL A 578 14.14 14.83 5.32
N PHE A 579 15.28 14.16 5.19
CA PHE A 579 16.41 14.37 6.11
C PHE A 579 16.97 15.80 6.01
N SER A 580 16.92 16.42 4.82
CA SER A 580 17.30 17.82 4.63
C SER A 580 16.55 18.76 5.57
N LEU A 581 15.24 18.52 5.76
CA LEU A 581 14.42 19.28 6.70
C LEU A 581 14.89 19.11 8.16
N ALA A 582 15.17 17.86 8.55
CA ALA A 582 15.69 17.54 9.89
C ALA A 582 17.03 18.24 10.15
N TYR A 583 17.91 18.23 9.14
CA TYR A 583 19.21 18.88 9.24
C TYR A 583 19.11 20.41 9.30
N SER A 584 18.24 21.03 8.50
CA SER A 584 17.95 22.46 8.62
C SER A 584 17.47 22.82 10.02
N ARG A 585 16.59 22.00 10.60
CA ARG A 585 16.11 22.19 11.98
C ARG A 585 17.24 22.06 13.01
N PHE A 586 18.11 21.06 12.86
CA PHE A 586 19.31 20.90 13.68
C PHE A 586 20.18 22.18 13.65
N LYS A 587 20.49 22.70 12.45
CA LYS A 587 21.31 23.90 12.27
C LYS A 587 20.68 25.12 12.96
N ASP A 588 19.38 25.31 12.80
CA ASP A 588 18.64 26.40 13.44
C ASP A 588 18.68 26.30 14.98
N LEU A 589 18.49 25.10 15.53
CA LEU A 589 18.54 24.85 16.97
C LEU A 589 19.95 25.08 17.53
N THR A 590 20.99 24.61 16.84
CA THR A 590 22.39 24.81 17.23
C THR A 590 22.75 26.30 17.24
N LYS A 591 22.37 27.03 16.19
CA LYS A 591 22.57 28.47 16.12
C LYS A 591 21.82 29.22 17.22
N SER A 592 20.55 28.89 17.44
CA SER A 592 19.74 29.52 18.50
C SER A 592 20.32 29.30 19.89
N ARG A 593 20.87 28.11 20.17
CA ARG A 593 21.56 27.81 21.43
C ARG A 593 22.82 28.67 21.59
N GLN A 594 23.64 28.81 20.54
CA GLN A 594 24.84 29.65 20.58
C GLN A 594 24.49 31.13 20.79
N ASP A 595 23.49 31.64 20.06
CA ASP A 595 23.03 33.02 20.19
C ASP A 595 22.51 33.31 21.60
N LEU A 596 21.78 32.35 22.22
CA LEU A 596 21.32 32.46 23.60
C LEU A 596 22.48 32.50 24.59
N GLN A 597 23.52 31.67 24.40
CA GLN A 597 24.71 31.70 25.25
C GLN A 597 25.44 33.04 25.14
N ASN A 598 25.66 33.52 23.92
CA ASN A 598 26.28 34.83 23.66
C ASN A 598 25.49 35.96 24.34
N LEU A 599 24.15 35.93 24.24
CA LEU A 599 23.28 36.93 24.88
C LEU A 599 23.38 36.88 26.41
N ILE A 600 23.45 35.68 27.00
CA ILE A 600 23.64 35.51 28.45
C ILE A 600 24.98 36.11 28.90
N GLU A 601 26.06 35.85 28.16
CA GLU A 601 27.38 36.41 28.46
C GLU A 601 27.42 37.93 28.31
N GLU A 602 26.84 38.46 27.23
CA GLU A 602 26.75 39.90 27.00
C GLU A 602 25.91 40.59 28.09
N LYS A 603 24.79 40.00 28.48
CA LYS A 603 23.96 40.49 29.59
C LYS A 603 24.75 40.52 30.89
N LYS A 604 25.46 39.44 31.25
CA LYS A 604 26.31 39.40 32.45
C LYS A 604 27.37 40.49 32.44
N ARG A 605 28.04 40.72 31.30
CA ARG A 605 29.04 41.78 31.14
C ARG A 605 28.42 43.18 31.30
N SER A 606 27.26 43.42 30.71
CA SER A 606 26.53 44.68 30.82
C SER A 606 26.09 44.96 32.27
N GLU A 607 25.57 43.94 32.97
CA GLU A 607 25.17 44.05 34.36
C GLU A 607 26.36 44.33 35.29
N SER A 608 27.49 43.65 35.09
CA SER A 608 28.71 43.88 35.87
C SER A 608 29.24 45.32 35.69
N LEU A 609 29.23 45.85 34.46
CA LEU A 609 29.66 47.23 34.20
C LEU A 609 28.75 48.25 34.87
N LEU A 610 27.43 48.02 34.88
CA LEU A 610 26.49 48.91 35.55
C LEU A 610 26.74 48.96 37.07
N LEU A 611 26.98 47.80 37.69
CA LEU A 611 27.25 47.70 39.13
C LEU A 611 28.60 48.30 39.53
N ASN A 612 29.55 48.46 38.61
CA ASN A 612 30.81 49.18 38.86
C ASN A 612 30.64 50.71 38.90
N ILE A 613 29.53 51.25 38.39
CA ILE A 613 29.28 52.70 38.28
C ILE A 613 28.28 53.18 39.34
N LEU A 614 27.32 52.33 39.71
CA LEU A 614 26.25 52.66 40.64
C LEU A 614 26.15 51.58 41.71
N PRO A 615 25.86 51.95 42.97
CA PRO A 615 25.54 50.98 44.01
C PRO A 615 24.39 50.07 43.57
N GLU A 616 24.46 48.79 43.94
CA GLU A 616 23.52 47.74 43.47
C GLU A 616 22.04 48.14 43.62
N GLU A 617 21.67 48.69 44.78
CA GLU A 617 20.30 49.11 45.06
C GLU A 617 19.82 50.23 44.13
N ILE A 618 20.72 51.18 43.80
CA ILE A 618 20.44 52.32 42.92
C ILE A 618 20.37 51.86 41.46
N ALA A 619 21.22 50.92 41.06
CA ALA A 619 21.21 50.31 39.73
C ALA A 619 19.89 49.55 39.47
N LEU A 620 19.38 48.82 40.46
CA LEU A 620 18.08 48.13 40.40
C LEU A 620 16.93 49.13 40.31
N GLU A 621 16.95 50.17 41.13
CA GLU A 621 15.93 51.22 41.14
C GLU A 621 15.83 51.94 39.78
N LEU A 622 16.98 52.31 39.20
CA LEU A 622 17.05 52.93 37.88
C LEU A 622 16.60 51.97 36.77
N LYS A 623 16.95 50.69 36.82
CA LYS A 623 16.46 49.67 35.86
C LYS A 623 14.95 49.52 35.90
N GLN A 624 14.33 49.56 37.09
CA GLN A 624 12.91 49.30 37.26
C GLN A 624 12.03 50.54 36.98
N PHE A 625 12.48 51.73 37.39
CA PHE A 625 11.65 52.93 37.38
C PHE A 625 12.14 54.03 36.44
N SER A 626 13.31 53.84 35.78
CA SER A 626 13.97 54.85 34.95
C SER A 626 14.25 56.18 35.69
N ARG A 627 14.23 56.15 37.03
CA ARG A 627 14.53 57.27 37.94
C ARG A 627 15.08 56.74 39.25
N SER A 628 15.96 57.50 39.90
CA SER A 628 16.37 57.26 41.29
C SER A 628 15.83 58.37 42.19
N TYR A 629 15.36 58.05 43.38
CA TYR A 629 14.95 59.06 44.37
C TYR A 629 16.12 59.52 45.22
N ALA A 630 16.12 60.81 45.56
CA ALA A 630 17.04 61.33 46.57
C ALA A 630 16.66 60.74 47.94
N ARG A 631 17.67 60.35 48.73
CA ARG A 631 17.49 59.78 50.07
C ARG A 631 18.23 60.63 51.10
N TYR A 632 17.59 60.88 52.22
CA TYR A 632 18.20 61.57 53.36
C TYR A 632 18.77 60.54 54.33
N HIS A 633 20.00 60.76 54.79
CA HIS A 633 20.69 59.92 55.76
C HIS A 633 21.12 60.79 56.95
N ASP A 634 20.67 60.42 58.16
CA ASP A 634 20.87 61.23 59.36
C ASP A 634 22.34 61.32 59.82
N GLU A 635 23.08 60.21 59.68
CA GLU A 635 24.44 60.09 60.20
C GLU A 635 25.35 59.32 59.23
N VAL A 636 26.16 60.06 58.48
CA VAL A 636 27.15 59.51 57.55
C VAL A 636 28.51 60.10 57.88
N THR A 637 29.55 59.27 57.91
CA THR A 637 30.93 59.74 58.09
C THR A 637 31.64 59.79 56.75
N ILE A 638 32.02 60.99 56.35
CA ILE A 638 32.62 61.30 55.04
C ILE A 638 34.12 61.53 55.22
N LEU A 639 34.90 60.96 54.31
CA LEU A 639 36.35 61.13 54.23
C LEU A 639 36.71 61.81 52.92
N PHE A 640 37.52 62.86 53.03
CA PHE A 640 38.20 63.52 51.93
C PHE A 640 39.70 63.28 52.07
N ALA A 641 40.34 62.81 51.00
CA ALA A 641 41.79 62.69 50.91
C ALA A 641 42.30 63.42 49.67
N ASP A 642 43.22 64.37 49.80
CA ASP A 642 43.71 65.22 48.71
C ASP A 642 45.25 65.30 48.71
N ILE A 643 45.87 65.34 47.53
CA ILE A 643 47.34 65.37 47.42
C ILE A 643 47.83 66.81 47.62
N LYS A 644 48.64 67.04 48.65
CA LYS A 644 49.22 68.36 48.86
C LYS A 644 50.18 68.72 47.73
N GLY A 645 49.95 69.89 47.14
CA GLY A 645 50.87 70.46 46.14
C GLY A 645 50.79 69.77 44.79
N PHE A 646 49.70 69.05 44.50
CA PHE A 646 49.51 68.28 43.28
C PHE A 646 49.81 69.06 41.99
N SER A 647 49.38 70.32 41.88
CA SER A 647 49.68 71.14 40.69
C SER A 647 51.18 71.22 40.38
N GLY A 648 52.05 71.35 41.39
CA GLY A 648 53.50 71.36 41.18
C GLY A 648 54.08 69.97 40.86
N ILE A 649 53.42 68.89 41.34
CA ILE A 649 53.79 67.52 41.01
C ILE A 649 53.51 67.24 39.52
N THR A 650 52.38 67.73 38.99
CA THR A 650 51.99 67.50 37.58
C THR A 650 52.95 68.11 36.55
N GLU A 651 53.72 69.14 36.94
CA GLU A 651 54.74 69.74 36.05
C GLU A 651 55.97 68.83 35.86
N ASN A 652 56.18 67.88 36.78
CA ASN A 652 57.37 67.02 36.83
C ASN A 652 57.10 65.56 36.44
N LEU A 653 55.90 65.25 35.95
CA LEU A 653 55.50 63.92 35.50
C LEU A 653 54.94 63.97 34.08
N SER A 654 55.19 62.93 33.29
CA SER A 654 54.43 62.74 32.06
C SER A 654 52.96 62.42 32.36
N ALA A 655 52.08 62.65 31.38
CA ALA A 655 50.65 62.36 31.54
C ALA A 655 50.38 60.87 31.87
N GLU A 656 51.14 59.95 31.28
CA GLU A 656 51.01 58.51 31.54
C GLU A 656 51.49 58.13 32.95
N GLU A 657 52.63 58.66 33.39
CA GLU A 657 53.16 58.43 34.74
C GLU A 657 52.23 59.01 35.81
N LEU A 658 51.69 60.21 35.58
CA LEU A 658 50.75 60.85 36.49
C LEU A 658 49.48 60.01 36.66
N VAL A 659 48.85 59.61 35.55
CA VAL A 659 47.63 58.80 35.58
C VAL A 659 47.90 57.42 36.19
N SER A 660 49.04 56.79 35.87
CA SER A 660 49.44 55.50 36.42
C SER A 660 49.63 55.56 37.95
N GLN A 661 50.30 56.61 38.46
CA GLN A 661 50.50 56.78 39.90
C GLN A 661 49.20 57.08 40.64
N LEU A 662 48.31 57.89 40.06
CA LEU A 662 46.97 58.12 40.60
C LEU A 662 46.14 56.82 40.60
N ASP A 663 46.17 56.05 39.52
CA ASP A 663 45.45 54.78 39.41
C ASP A 663 45.96 53.74 40.43
N GLU A 664 47.29 53.62 40.61
CA GLU A 664 47.88 52.74 41.63
C GLU A 664 47.41 53.13 43.04
N CYS A 665 47.45 54.43 43.36
CA CYS A 665 47.04 54.95 44.66
C CYS A 665 45.53 54.76 44.90
N PHE A 666 44.69 55.17 43.95
CA PHE A 666 43.24 55.07 44.08
C PHE A 666 42.74 53.63 44.05
N ARG A 667 43.36 52.71 43.30
CA ARG A 667 43.04 51.27 43.40
C ARG A 667 43.37 50.69 44.77
N ALA A 668 44.45 51.14 45.40
CA ALA A 668 44.76 50.73 46.76
C ALA A 668 43.72 51.28 47.75
N PHE A 669 43.30 52.53 47.58
CA PHE A 669 42.23 53.13 48.38
C PHE A 669 40.89 52.43 48.18
N ASP A 670 40.53 52.08 46.94
CA ASP A 670 39.33 51.31 46.63
C ASP A 670 39.32 49.97 47.41
N LYS A 671 40.44 49.24 47.41
CA LYS A 671 40.58 48.00 48.21
C LYS A 671 40.43 48.23 49.71
N ILE A 672 40.93 49.35 50.24
CA ILE A 672 40.82 49.71 51.66
C ILE A 672 39.37 50.09 52.00
N VAL A 673 38.72 50.87 51.13
CA VAL A 673 37.31 51.25 51.23
C VAL A 673 36.43 50.01 51.27
N ASP A 674 36.62 49.07 50.34
CA ASP A 674 35.89 47.80 50.29
C ASP A 674 36.12 46.96 51.56
N LYS A 675 37.39 46.84 52.00
CA LYS A 675 37.77 46.10 53.22
C LYS A 675 37.04 46.60 54.48
N HIS A 676 36.82 47.92 54.59
CA HIS A 676 36.16 48.53 55.73
C HIS A 676 34.65 48.74 55.54
N GLY A 677 34.10 48.36 54.39
CA GLY A 677 32.68 48.54 54.06
C GLY A 677 32.28 50.01 53.91
N LEU A 678 33.16 50.83 53.35
CA LEU A 678 32.86 52.20 52.93
C LEU A 678 32.37 52.19 51.48
N GLU A 679 31.60 53.20 51.12
CA GLU A 679 31.18 53.46 49.74
C GLU A 679 32.10 54.52 49.12
N LYS A 680 32.72 54.19 47.99
CA LYS A 680 33.42 55.19 47.17
C LYS A 680 32.38 56.10 46.52
N ILE A 681 32.50 57.41 46.71
CA ILE A 681 31.58 58.37 46.09
C ILE A 681 32.12 58.78 44.72
N LYS A 682 33.33 59.35 44.71
CA LYS A 682 33.96 59.85 43.48
C LYS A 682 35.43 60.18 43.71
N THR A 683 36.14 60.29 42.60
CA THR A 683 37.42 60.99 42.53
C THR A 683 37.20 62.33 41.82
N VAL A 684 37.90 63.38 42.26
CA VAL A 684 37.86 64.71 41.63
C VAL A 684 39.29 65.21 41.51
N GLY A 685 39.89 65.01 40.33
CA GLY A 685 41.32 65.25 40.15
C GLY A 685 42.14 64.33 41.04
N ASP A 686 42.95 64.92 41.90
CA ASP A 686 43.81 64.30 42.92
C ASP A 686 43.11 63.98 44.24
N MET A 687 41.83 64.34 44.36
CA MET A 687 41.03 64.14 45.55
C MET A 687 40.23 62.83 45.49
N TYR A 688 40.28 62.05 46.56
CA TYR A 688 39.50 60.83 46.77
C TYR A 688 38.41 61.07 47.84
N VAL A 689 37.17 60.70 47.53
CA VAL A 689 36.03 60.88 48.43
C VAL A 689 35.29 59.56 48.65
N CYS A 690 35.16 59.15 49.91
CA CYS A 690 34.37 58.00 50.32
C CYS A 690 33.56 58.30 51.58
N ALA A 691 32.56 57.47 51.87
CA ALA A 691 31.69 57.65 53.02
C ALA A 691 31.28 56.29 53.62
N CYS A 692 31.08 56.26 54.94
CA CYS A 692 30.50 55.12 55.64
C CYS A 692 29.09 55.47 56.14
N GLY A 693 28.18 54.49 56.10
CA GLY A 693 26.76 54.67 56.40
C GLY A 693 25.88 54.87 55.16
N LEU A 694 26.41 54.57 53.96
CA LEU A 694 25.71 54.62 52.67
C LEU A 694 25.87 53.29 51.91
N PRO A 695 24.92 52.92 51.03
CA PRO A 695 23.55 53.45 50.96
C PRO A 695 22.69 53.01 52.15
N LYS A 696 23.21 52.12 53.01
CA LYS A 696 22.56 51.62 54.22
C LYS A 696 23.27 52.17 55.47
N PRO A 697 22.53 52.57 56.51
CA PRO A 697 23.12 53.11 57.72
C PRO A 697 23.93 52.05 58.47
N VAL A 698 25.01 52.49 59.11
CA VAL A 698 25.95 51.64 59.86
C VAL A 698 26.30 52.34 61.17
N ASN A 699 26.09 51.66 62.31
CA ASN A 699 26.22 52.27 63.64
C ASN A 699 27.67 52.67 64.01
N ASP A 700 28.67 51.97 63.48
CA ASP A 700 30.10 52.23 63.73
C ASP A 700 30.78 52.98 62.57
N ASN A 701 30.00 53.75 61.79
CA ASN A 701 30.46 54.45 60.58
C ASN A 701 31.72 55.30 60.85
N ALA A 702 31.76 56.07 61.94
CA ALA A 702 32.88 56.94 62.27
C ALA A 702 34.16 56.15 62.59
N VAL A 703 34.03 55.03 63.31
CA VAL A 703 35.15 54.15 63.67
C VAL A 703 35.72 53.46 62.44
N LYS A 704 34.86 52.96 61.54
CA LYS A 704 35.27 52.33 60.28
C LYS A 704 36.01 53.33 59.38
N THR A 705 35.49 54.55 59.24
CA THR A 705 36.15 55.57 58.41
C THR A 705 37.51 55.99 58.96
N VAL A 706 37.67 56.11 60.28
CA VAL A 706 38.98 56.41 60.88
C VAL A 706 39.97 55.25 60.67
N ARG A 707 39.53 53.98 60.78
CA ARG A 707 40.38 52.82 60.46
C ARG A 707 40.80 52.78 59.00
N ALA A 708 39.87 53.06 58.08
CA ALA A 708 40.18 53.17 56.66
C ALA A 708 41.23 54.27 56.41
N ALA A 709 41.08 55.44 57.05
CA ALA A 709 42.05 56.52 56.97
C ALA A 709 43.45 56.11 57.48
N LEU A 710 43.53 55.39 58.61
CA LEU A 710 44.80 54.88 59.14
C LEU A 710 45.47 53.88 58.18
N ASP A 711 44.69 52.96 57.59
CA ASP A 711 45.18 52.03 56.57
C ASP A 711 45.66 52.77 55.31
N MET A 712 44.96 53.85 54.89
CA MET A 712 45.39 54.70 53.77
C MET A 712 46.73 55.39 54.07
N ILE A 713 46.89 56.00 55.25
CA ILE A 713 48.16 56.62 55.66
C ILE A 713 49.30 55.58 55.72
N ASN A 714 49.02 54.37 56.22
CA ASN A 714 50.02 53.30 56.26
C ASN A 714 50.43 52.81 54.87
N PHE A 715 49.48 52.67 53.94
CA PHE A 715 49.77 52.38 52.54
C PHE A 715 50.65 53.47 51.92
N LEU A 716 50.30 54.74 52.12
CA LEU A 716 51.03 55.89 51.57
C LEU A 716 52.50 55.95 52.04
N LYS A 717 52.79 55.54 53.28
CA LYS A 717 54.19 55.45 53.76
C LYS A 717 55.01 54.49 52.90
N GLY A 718 54.45 53.32 52.58
CA GLY A 718 55.10 52.34 51.71
C GLY A 718 55.18 52.80 50.26
N PHE A 719 54.08 53.37 49.74
CA PHE A 719 54.02 53.93 48.39
C PHE A 719 55.06 55.03 48.18
N ASN A 720 55.11 56.04 49.06
CA ASN A 720 56.06 57.14 48.96
C ASN A 720 57.53 56.67 49.09
N ALA A 721 57.80 55.68 49.96
CA ALA A 721 59.14 55.09 50.04
C ALA A 721 59.55 54.39 48.73
N ALA A 722 58.62 53.69 48.08
CA ALA A 722 58.85 53.07 46.78
C ALA A 722 59.07 54.11 45.66
N LYS A 723 58.26 55.17 45.62
CA LYS A 723 58.40 56.25 44.63
C LYS A 723 59.73 57.00 44.78
N GLN A 724 60.18 57.21 46.01
CA GLN A 724 61.50 57.79 46.28
C GLN A 724 62.65 56.93 45.72
N ILE A 725 62.57 55.59 45.78
CA ILE A 725 63.58 54.69 45.17
C ILE A 725 63.57 54.80 43.64
N GLN A 726 62.41 55.13 43.05
CA GLN A 726 62.21 55.28 41.61
C GLN A 726 62.51 56.71 41.10
N ASP A 727 63.01 57.61 41.97
CA ASP A 727 63.21 59.04 41.68
C ASP A 727 61.93 59.76 41.20
N LEU A 728 60.78 59.30 41.71
CA LEU A 728 59.45 59.87 41.45
C LEU A 728 58.96 60.68 42.66
N PRO A 729 58.14 61.74 42.43
CA PRO A 729 57.59 62.57 43.50
C PRO A 729 56.68 61.77 44.44
N ALA A 730 56.77 62.05 45.74
CA ALA A 730 55.89 61.47 46.75
C ALA A 730 54.50 62.10 46.71
N PHE A 731 53.46 61.30 46.99
CA PHE A 731 52.08 61.77 47.12
C PHE A 731 51.72 61.91 48.59
N ASP A 732 51.85 63.13 49.10
CA ASP A 732 51.55 63.45 50.49
C ASP A 732 50.09 63.88 50.64
N PHE A 733 49.25 62.97 51.13
CA PHE A 733 47.82 63.25 51.31
C PHE A 733 47.52 64.01 52.61
N ARG A 734 46.58 64.95 52.52
CA ARG A 734 45.82 65.47 53.66
C ARG A 734 44.53 64.67 53.76
N VAL A 735 44.14 64.28 54.98
CA VAL A 735 42.90 63.53 55.21
C VAL A 735 41.98 64.31 56.15
N GLY A 736 40.74 64.51 55.74
CA GLY A 736 39.69 65.18 56.51
C GLY A 736 38.47 64.30 56.71
N ILE A 737 37.97 64.20 57.94
CA ILE A 737 36.80 63.38 58.27
C ILE A 737 35.76 64.20 59.05
N HIS A 738 34.51 64.11 58.63
CA HIS A 738 33.38 64.69 59.34
C HIS A 738 32.16 63.75 59.32
N THR A 739 31.40 63.74 60.42
CA THR A 739 30.17 62.98 60.59
C THR A 739 28.99 63.93 60.71
N GLY A 740 27.97 63.70 59.88
CA GLY A 740 26.73 64.47 59.89
C GLY A 740 25.74 64.02 58.80
N PRO A 741 24.59 64.70 58.67
CA PRO A 741 23.55 64.31 57.74
C PRO A 741 23.89 64.64 56.28
N VAL A 742 23.48 63.78 55.36
CA VAL A 742 23.66 63.94 53.91
C VAL A 742 22.41 63.54 53.13
N ILE A 743 22.31 64.06 51.90
CA ILE A 743 21.37 63.63 50.88
C ILE A 743 22.16 62.88 49.81
N THR A 744 21.76 61.66 49.47
CA THR A 744 22.30 60.90 48.33
C THR A 744 21.33 60.90 47.17
N GLY A 745 21.82 60.72 45.94
CA GLY A 745 20.98 60.56 44.76
C GLY A 745 21.80 60.51 43.48
N VAL A 746 21.13 60.24 42.35
CA VAL A 746 21.76 60.24 41.03
C VAL A 746 21.34 61.47 40.25
N VAL A 747 22.31 62.18 39.68
CA VAL A 747 22.09 63.38 38.86
C VAL A 747 22.67 63.19 37.45
N GLY A 748 22.01 63.78 36.46
CA GLY A 748 22.40 63.73 35.05
C GLY A 748 21.43 62.90 34.20
N GLN A 749 21.53 63.01 32.86
CA GLN A 749 20.73 62.22 31.90
C GLN A 749 21.58 61.30 31.01
N LYS A 750 22.86 61.64 30.79
CA LYS A 750 23.79 60.87 29.93
C LYS A 750 25.08 60.45 30.65
N LYS A 751 25.45 61.14 31.73
CA LYS A 751 26.57 60.84 32.62
C LYS A 751 26.04 60.83 34.05
N PHE A 752 25.20 59.85 34.35
CA PHE A 752 24.61 59.69 35.67
C PHE A 752 25.73 59.54 36.70
N THR A 753 25.66 60.28 37.80
CA THR A 753 26.62 60.19 38.90
C THR A 753 25.84 60.06 40.21
N TYR A 754 26.11 58.99 40.95
CA TYR A 754 25.69 58.86 42.33
C TYR A 754 26.59 59.74 43.19
N ASP A 755 26.00 60.65 43.96
CA ASP A 755 26.76 61.64 44.72
C ASP A 755 26.07 61.95 46.06
N ILE A 756 26.81 62.65 46.93
CA ILE A 756 26.34 63.13 48.23
C ILE A 756 26.31 64.66 48.27
N TRP A 757 25.25 65.20 48.87
CA TRP A 757 25.06 66.63 49.10
C TRP A 757 24.71 66.90 50.55
N GLY A 758 25.09 68.06 51.04
CA GLY A 758 24.76 68.49 52.39
C GLY A 758 25.91 69.27 53.02
N ASP A 759 25.60 69.94 54.12
CA ASP A 759 26.59 70.73 54.83
C ASP A 759 27.70 69.85 55.45
N ALA A 760 27.39 68.59 55.78
CA ALA A 760 28.38 67.63 56.27
C ALA A 760 29.50 67.37 55.24
N VAL A 761 29.17 67.33 53.94
CA VAL A 761 30.15 67.17 52.85
C VAL A 761 31.10 68.37 52.79
N ASN A 762 30.55 69.58 52.87
CA ASN A 762 31.35 70.81 52.89
C ASN A 762 32.25 70.88 54.14
N MET A 763 31.77 70.40 55.28
CA MET A 763 32.57 70.36 56.51
C MET A 763 33.70 69.35 56.42
N ALA A 764 33.45 68.15 55.87
CA ALA A 764 34.48 67.14 55.63
C ALA A 764 35.60 67.68 54.71
N ALA A 765 35.22 68.34 53.60
CA ALA A 765 36.17 68.99 52.71
C ALA A 765 36.98 70.09 53.43
N ARG A 766 36.35 70.89 54.32
CA ARG A 766 37.08 71.88 55.13
C ARG A 766 38.06 71.22 56.11
N MET A 767 37.70 70.06 56.68
CA MET A 767 38.61 69.29 57.54
C MET A 767 39.84 68.85 56.76
N GLU A 768 39.68 68.43 55.51
CA GLU A 768 40.82 68.05 54.65
C GLU A 768 41.68 69.29 54.35
N GLN A 769 41.08 70.39 53.87
CA GLN A 769 41.81 71.58 53.43
C GLN A 769 42.68 72.18 54.54
N HIS A 770 42.21 72.13 55.79
CA HIS A 770 42.93 72.62 56.97
C HIS A 770 43.76 71.53 57.64
N GLY A 771 43.81 70.31 57.09
CA GLY A 771 44.62 69.20 57.55
C GLY A 771 46.10 69.38 57.22
N GLU A 772 46.91 68.52 57.82
CA GLU A 772 48.36 68.44 57.57
C GLU A 772 48.69 67.15 56.82
N PRO A 773 49.69 67.15 55.92
CA PRO A 773 50.16 65.96 55.24
C PRO A 773 50.45 64.80 56.18
N GLY A 774 49.99 63.61 55.81
CA GLY A 774 50.21 62.39 56.58
C GLY A 774 49.42 62.30 57.89
N LYS A 775 48.57 63.29 58.21
CA LYS A 775 47.72 63.32 59.40
C LYS A 775 46.25 63.23 59.05
N ILE A 776 45.49 62.64 59.97
CA ILE A 776 44.03 62.50 59.85
C ILE A 776 43.38 63.58 60.71
N ASN A 777 42.78 64.57 60.06
CA ASN A 777 42.06 65.64 60.72
C ASN A 777 40.56 65.32 60.83
N ILE A 778 40.02 65.37 62.04
CA ILE A 778 38.61 65.09 62.30
C ILE A 778 37.92 66.28 62.96
N SER A 779 36.65 66.47 62.64
CA SER A 779 35.80 67.45 63.29
C SER A 779 35.39 67.04 64.72
N GLY A 780 34.92 68.00 65.52
CA GLY A 780 34.39 67.74 66.85
C GLY A 780 33.21 66.75 66.90
N SER A 781 32.35 66.70 65.87
CA SER A 781 31.26 65.71 65.81
C SER A 781 31.79 64.29 65.64
N THR A 782 32.76 64.09 64.75
CA THR A 782 33.42 62.79 64.57
C THR A 782 34.20 62.40 65.83
N TYR A 783 34.94 63.33 66.44
CA TYR A 783 35.67 63.09 67.69
C TYR A 783 34.74 62.55 68.79
N ALA A 784 33.55 63.12 68.95
CA ALA A 784 32.59 62.67 69.96
C ALA A 784 32.21 61.18 69.82
N LEU A 785 32.25 60.65 68.58
CA LEU A 785 31.91 59.27 68.26
C LEU A 785 33.10 58.30 68.36
N VAL A 786 34.34 58.81 68.30
CA VAL A 786 35.54 57.97 68.17
C VAL A 786 36.54 58.12 69.33
N LYS A 787 36.38 59.12 70.20
CA LYS A 787 37.30 59.44 71.32
C LYS A 787 37.58 58.28 72.29
N ASP A 788 36.65 57.34 72.42
CA ASP A 788 36.78 56.18 73.31
C ASP A 788 37.52 55.01 72.63
N LYS A 789 37.88 55.15 71.35
CA LYS A 789 38.51 54.12 70.51
C LYS A 789 39.86 54.52 69.94
N PHE A 790 40.13 55.81 69.77
CA PHE A 790 41.38 56.31 69.19
C PHE A 790 41.93 57.47 70.01
N THR A 791 43.25 57.62 70.00
CA THR A 791 43.89 58.78 70.61
C THR A 791 43.72 59.99 69.69
N CYS A 792 43.13 61.06 70.20
CA CYS A 792 42.91 62.29 69.44
C CYS A 792 43.44 63.52 70.17
N ILE A 793 44.16 64.39 69.46
CA ILE A 793 44.73 65.63 70.00
C ILE A 793 43.95 66.83 69.47
N HIS A 794 43.42 67.66 70.38
CA HIS A 794 42.78 68.93 70.01
C HIS A 794 43.82 69.87 69.39
N ARG A 795 43.49 70.46 68.24
CA ARG A 795 44.43 71.29 67.46
C ARG A 795 43.90 72.69 67.15
N GLY A 796 42.92 73.14 67.93
CA GLY A 796 42.26 74.42 67.74
C GLY A 796 40.96 74.32 66.95
N LYS A 797 40.48 75.47 66.46
CA LYS A 797 39.19 75.62 65.79
C LYS A 797 39.36 76.24 64.41
N ILE A 798 38.50 75.86 63.47
CA ILE A 798 38.33 76.60 62.20
C ILE A 798 37.05 77.41 62.21
N GLU A 799 37.06 78.51 61.48
CA GLU A 799 35.86 79.28 61.22
C GLU A 799 35.10 78.66 60.04
N ALA A 800 33.89 78.17 60.31
CA ALA A 800 33.01 77.61 59.32
C ALA A 800 31.92 78.62 58.96
N LYS A 801 31.78 78.90 57.66
CA LYS A 801 30.76 79.79 57.11
C LYS A 801 29.38 79.36 57.61
N ASN A 802 28.66 80.23 58.31
CA ASN A 802 27.34 80.00 58.91
C ASN A 802 27.28 78.97 60.07
N LYS A 803 28.40 78.50 60.61
CA LYS A 803 28.46 77.54 61.74
C LYS A 803 29.37 77.97 62.90
N GLY A 804 30.03 79.13 62.81
CA GLY A 804 30.93 79.63 63.84
C GLY A 804 32.23 78.83 63.92
N LYS A 805 32.87 78.79 65.10
CA LYS A 805 34.15 78.10 65.31
C LYS A 805 33.93 76.61 65.60
N VAL A 806 34.41 75.73 64.74
CA VAL A 806 34.31 74.27 64.86
C VAL A 806 35.62 73.70 65.37
N ASP A 807 35.57 72.89 66.44
CA ASP A 807 36.73 72.20 67.01
C ASP A 807 37.27 71.11 66.07
N MET A 808 38.59 70.98 66.04
CA MET A 808 39.30 70.01 65.22
C MET A 808 40.30 69.20 66.05
N TYR A 809 40.52 67.96 65.62
CA TYR A 809 41.40 67.02 66.29
C TYR A 809 42.24 66.25 65.27
N PHE A 810 43.50 65.95 65.59
CA PHE A 810 44.28 64.95 64.86
C PHE A 810 44.13 63.58 65.51
N VAL A 811 44.02 62.53 64.71
CA VAL A 811 44.07 61.13 65.17
C VAL A 811 45.51 60.62 65.08
N GLU A 812 46.05 60.06 66.16
CA GLU A 812 47.44 59.56 66.22
C GLU A 812 47.58 58.03 66.22
N GLY A 813 46.49 57.31 66.45
CA GLY A 813 46.48 55.84 66.53
C GLY A 813 45.32 55.31 67.32
#